data_AF-A0A960SGS3-F1
#
_entry.id   AF-A0A960SGS3-F1
#
_cell.length_a   1.000
_cell.length_b   1.000
_cell.length_c   1.000
_cell.angle_alpha   90.00
_cell.angle_beta   90.00
_cell.angle_gamma   90.00
#
_symmetry.space_group_name_H-M   'P 1'
#
loop_
_entity.id
_entity.type
_entity.pdbx_description
1 polymer ?
#
loop_
_entity_poly.entity_id
_entity_poly.type
_entity_poly.pdbx_seq_one_letter_code
_entity_poly.pdbx_strand_id
1 'polypeptide(L)'
;GYALLEAITRIWGFSFMLFYAVVSALTTHWHFEPPVGMILQGLFSTVLLILIPTICMGGTVPLLTRALSKTVLKATRQHAWIYALNTAGAFLGTLLTGFFLLELCGVELSLKLAAGINIASGVVFFMAGKYALAIQTSNKANEDKLHDFSETATVPSPYSSKVLYAVAFFNGCSILCLENVFLRITNIAFASTAYSFSIIVAVFILSLAIGGYLVAVRKTFSSKTLYRNQIWVTSTFLLLFFTIDKWPYLGHLIRLPFKENLIGFAGFQLLAFITLLAILVVPIAIAGMTLPLIFHELKRSLDQVGFHSGAILFVNGLGSLAGSLLGGFILFYWFQLGDVFVFAVLVAGINLILTAWSFDLRDKVTAGAIASVALVVALVQPFYKDENLLIGHFRTRDVLTSSLQGAEAFYAETIPAHGNIVAYNTGPALTNAVVSKTTSDGHQTMGLYSNGRCESRIGGGGGDELTTKLATHIPLLLSHDRNRIFVIGLGTGSTAGEAVLYPDVKNITVAEIASGIWDALPHFDPYIHNLSKDPRLKPETGDALRILKRRPEPWNVIISEPSNPYVVGTDQLFSREFYEIVSNRLTEDGLFCQWIQTYSTDAHTFSLALNTLQSVFPYVYPFTTNGSDYLFVAGNKLLGRREFRAMADT
;
A
#
# COMPACT_ATOMS: atom_id res chain seq x y z
N GLY A 1 2.18 32.19 12.23
CA GLY A 1 1.21 31.16 11.81
C GLY A 1 1.87 30.17 10.88
N TYR A 2 1.72 30.34 9.58
CA TYR A 2 2.21 29.38 8.56
C TYR A 2 3.68 28.98 8.74
N ALA A 3 4.59 29.96 8.80
CA ALA A 3 6.03 29.71 8.96
C ALA A 3 6.38 28.92 10.25
N LEU A 4 5.57 29.03 11.32
CA LEU A 4 5.76 28.28 12.55
C LEU A 4 5.35 26.81 12.37
N LEU A 5 4.20 26.54 11.73
CA LEU A 5 3.77 25.18 11.43
C LEU A 5 4.80 24.47 10.56
N GLU A 6 5.26 25.16 9.51
CA GLU A 6 6.34 24.67 8.67
C GLU A 6 7.61 24.38 9.49
N ALA A 7 8.05 25.31 10.36
CA ALA A 7 9.21 25.12 11.24
C ALA A 7 9.13 23.82 12.06
N ILE A 8 7.98 23.57 12.69
CA ILE A 8 7.76 22.36 13.52
C ILE A 8 7.84 21.10 12.66
N THR A 9 7.16 21.06 11.51
CA THR A 9 7.18 19.91 10.59
C THR A 9 8.61 19.57 10.15
N ARG A 10 9.48 20.56 9.95
CA ARG A 10 10.85 20.32 9.50
C ARG A 10 11.77 19.82 10.61
N ILE A 11 11.69 20.41 11.82
CA ILE A 11 12.44 19.92 12.99
C ILE A 11 12.11 18.45 13.21
N TRP A 12 10.83 18.11 13.06
CA TRP A 12 10.38 16.72 13.12
C TRP A 12 11.01 15.86 12.02
N GLY A 13 11.01 16.32 10.76
CA GLY A 13 11.63 15.60 9.64
C GLY A 13 13.12 15.31 9.84
N PHE A 14 13.91 16.28 10.32
CA PHE A 14 15.33 16.07 10.64
C PHE A 14 15.56 15.14 11.82
N SER A 15 14.64 15.14 12.79
CA SER A 15 14.75 14.36 14.03
C SER A 15 14.00 13.02 13.95
N PHE A 16 13.41 12.68 12.80
CA PHE A 16 12.49 11.54 12.68
C PHE A 16 13.13 10.22 13.11
N MET A 17 14.39 9.98 12.73
CA MET A 17 15.11 8.77 13.11
C MET A 17 15.31 8.63 14.62
N LEU A 18 15.53 9.75 15.33
CA LEU A 18 15.63 9.75 16.79
C LEU A 18 14.28 9.39 17.42
N PHE A 19 13.19 9.99 16.95
CA PHE A 19 11.84 9.66 17.44
C PHE A 19 11.47 8.21 17.12
N TYR A 20 11.82 7.72 15.94
CA TYR A 20 11.64 6.31 15.56
C TYR A 20 12.35 5.37 16.52
N ALA A 21 13.63 5.64 16.83
CA ALA A 21 14.39 4.83 17.78
C ALA A 21 13.73 4.80 19.17
N VAL A 22 13.23 5.94 19.66
CA VAL A 22 12.54 6.03 20.96
C VAL A 22 11.23 5.23 20.96
N VAL A 23 10.36 5.44 19.96
CA VAL A 23 9.07 4.73 19.87
C VAL A 23 9.29 3.23 19.68
N SER A 24 10.30 2.84 18.88
CA SER A 24 10.69 1.45 18.70
C SER A 24 11.11 0.82 20.03
N ALA A 25 12.01 1.46 20.79
CA ALA A 25 12.43 0.98 22.10
C ALA A 25 11.26 0.84 23.09
N LEU A 26 10.36 1.82 23.14
CA LEU A 26 9.17 1.81 24.01
C LEU A 26 8.21 0.66 23.71
N THR A 27 8.11 0.24 22.45
CA THR A 27 7.07 -0.70 21.99
C THR A 27 7.61 -2.09 21.67
N THR A 28 8.93 -2.30 21.74
CA THR A 28 9.60 -3.57 21.40
C THR A 28 9.10 -4.74 22.26
N HIS A 29 8.87 -4.49 23.56
CA HIS A 29 8.44 -5.52 24.53
C HIS A 29 6.92 -5.70 24.64
N TRP A 30 6.13 -4.99 23.84
CA TRP A 30 4.67 -5.14 23.89
C TRP A 30 4.27 -6.47 23.26
N HIS A 31 3.42 -7.24 23.92
CA HIS A 31 2.91 -8.52 23.44
C HIS A 31 1.39 -8.45 23.30
N PHE A 32 0.92 -8.69 22.08
CA PHE A 32 -0.49 -8.75 21.77
C PHE A 32 -0.75 -9.85 20.77
N GLU A 33 -1.78 -10.66 21.03
CA GLU A 33 -2.32 -11.56 20.05
C GLU A 33 -2.88 -10.78 18.85
N PRO A 34 -2.59 -11.20 17.61
CA PRO A 34 -3.29 -10.70 16.44
C PRO A 34 -4.82 -10.95 16.56
N PRO A 35 -5.65 -10.15 15.89
CA PRO A 35 -5.28 -8.97 15.12
C PRO A 35 -5.32 -7.67 15.94
N VAL A 36 -6.19 -7.60 16.96
CA VAL A 36 -6.59 -6.33 17.59
C VAL A 36 -5.43 -5.64 18.29
N GLY A 37 -4.68 -6.32 19.15
CA GLY A 37 -3.64 -5.63 19.91
C GLY A 37 -2.42 -5.25 19.06
N MET A 38 -2.15 -5.97 17.96
CA MET A 38 -1.18 -5.52 16.95
C MET A 38 -1.61 -4.23 16.26
N ILE A 39 -2.89 -4.11 15.89
CA ILE A 39 -3.45 -2.88 15.31
C ILE A 39 -3.34 -1.73 16.29
N LEU A 40 -3.74 -1.94 17.55
CA LEU A 40 -3.68 -0.90 18.59
C LEU A 40 -2.25 -0.42 18.80
N GLN A 41 -1.27 -1.31 18.82
CA GLN A 41 0.13 -0.95 18.88
C GLN A 41 0.60 -0.18 17.64
N GLY A 42 0.22 -0.62 16.44
CA GLY A 42 0.57 0.06 15.19
C GLY A 42 -0.01 1.48 15.17
N LEU A 43 -1.28 1.63 15.53
CA LEU A 43 -1.97 2.92 15.67
C LEU A 43 -1.27 3.81 16.69
N PHE A 44 -0.97 3.28 17.89
CA PHE A 44 -0.26 4.02 18.92
C PHE A 44 1.11 4.52 18.44
N SER A 45 1.89 3.63 17.82
CA SER A 45 3.22 3.95 17.29
C SER A 45 3.13 5.00 16.18
N THR A 46 2.16 4.87 15.28
CA THR A 46 1.91 5.83 14.20
C THR A 46 1.54 7.19 14.76
N VAL A 47 0.61 7.25 15.72
CA VAL A 47 0.22 8.50 16.37
C VAL A 47 1.44 9.18 17.00
N LEU A 48 2.27 8.46 17.75
CA LEU A 48 3.48 9.05 18.34
C LEU A 48 4.47 9.57 17.29
N LEU A 49 4.64 8.83 16.18
CA LEU A 49 5.62 9.16 15.16
C LEU A 49 5.21 10.30 14.24
N ILE A 50 3.92 10.49 13.97
CA ILE A 50 3.48 11.44 12.94
C ILE A 50 2.37 12.40 13.36
N LEU A 51 1.79 12.32 14.57
CA LEU A 51 0.69 13.21 14.96
C LEU A 51 1.08 14.70 14.92
N ILE A 52 2.23 15.07 15.51
CA ILE A 52 2.68 16.46 15.57
C ILE A 52 2.90 17.06 14.16
N PRO A 53 3.70 16.45 13.26
CA PRO A 53 3.89 17.00 11.92
C PRO A 53 2.58 16.99 11.11
N THR A 54 1.71 15.98 11.26
CA THR A 54 0.44 15.92 10.51
C THR A 54 -0.57 16.99 10.97
N ILE A 55 -0.63 17.32 12.27
CA ILE A 55 -1.41 18.47 12.75
C ILE A 55 -0.88 19.77 12.14
N CYS A 56 0.44 19.95 12.12
CA CYS A 56 1.07 21.14 11.55
C CYS A 56 0.79 21.24 10.04
N MET A 57 0.94 20.14 9.30
CA MET A 57 0.62 20.05 7.87
C MET A 57 -0.86 20.35 7.61
N GLY A 58 -1.78 19.81 8.43
CA GLY A 58 -3.22 20.08 8.31
C GLY A 58 -3.61 21.55 8.54
N GLY A 59 -2.82 22.30 9.31
CA GLY A 59 -3.05 23.73 9.56
C GLY A 59 -2.56 24.67 8.45
N THR A 60 -1.75 24.19 7.49
CA THR A 60 -1.14 25.03 6.44
C THR A 60 -2.18 25.62 5.48
N VAL A 61 -3.05 24.78 4.91
CA VAL A 61 -4.08 25.18 3.95
C VAL A 61 -5.11 26.15 4.56
N PRO A 62 -5.66 25.92 5.78
CA PRO A 62 -6.56 26.87 6.43
C PRO A 62 -5.93 28.24 6.69
N LEU A 63 -4.66 28.27 7.11
CA LEU A 63 -3.93 29.52 7.36
C LEU A 63 -3.68 30.30 6.07
N LEU A 64 -3.23 29.63 5.00
CA LEU A 64 -3.06 30.27 3.69
C LEU A 64 -4.39 30.74 3.12
N THR A 65 -5.46 29.95 3.28
CA THR A 65 -6.80 30.30 2.82
C THR A 65 -7.27 31.58 3.50
N ARG A 66 -7.09 31.68 4.83
CA ARG A 66 -7.41 32.91 5.59
C ARG A 66 -6.53 34.09 5.15
N ALA A 67 -5.22 33.88 4.99
CA ALA A 67 -4.28 34.96 4.67
C ALA A 67 -4.46 35.53 3.26
N LEU A 68 -4.86 34.70 2.29
CA LEU A 68 -4.96 35.08 0.87
C LEU A 68 -6.39 35.43 0.41
N SER A 69 -7.40 35.12 1.22
CA SER A 69 -8.79 35.46 0.92
C SER A 69 -9.10 36.92 1.29
N LYS A 70 -9.22 37.79 0.28
CA LYS A 70 -9.56 39.20 0.46
C LYS A 70 -11.07 39.46 0.59
N THR A 71 -11.91 38.62 -0.01
CA THR A 71 -13.38 38.74 0.03
C THR A 71 -14.03 37.36 0.08
N VAL A 72 -15.25 37.28 0.64
CA VAL A 72 -16.01 36.02 0.76
C VAL A 72 -16.32 35.41 -0.63
N LEU A 73 -16.61 36.26 -1.62
CA LEU A 73 -16.85 35.82 -3.00
C LEU A 73 -15.61 35.11 -3.59
N LYS A 74 -14.41 35.69 -3.40
CA LYS A 74 -13.15 35.13 -3.90
C LYS A 74 -12.61 33.98 -3.03
N ALA A 75 -13.08 33.82 -1.79
CA ALA A 75 -12.58 32.82 -0.85
C ALA A 75 -12.67 31.39 -1.40
N THR A 76 -13.76 31.01 -2.08
CA THR A 76 -13.87 29.66 -2.70
C THR A 76 -12.75 29.43 -3.71
N ARG A 77 -12.55 30.39 -4.62
CA ARG A 77 -11.54 30.27 -5.67
C ARG A 77 -10.14 30.21 -5.07
N GLN A 78 -9.84 31.03 -4.07
CA GLN A 78 -8.55 31.01 -3.38
C GLN A 78 -8.33 29.67 -2.64
N HIS A 79 -9.30 29.22 -1.86
CA HIS A 79 -9.23 27.93 -1.17
C HIS A 79 -8.99 26.77 -2.14
N ALA A 80 -9.77 26.72 -3.22
CA ALA A 80 -9.66 25.70 -4.25
C ALA A 80 -8.29 25.71 -4.96
N TRP A 81 -7.73 26.89 -5.25
CA TRP A 81 -6.39 27.03 -5.81
C TRP A 81 -5.28 26.55 -4.87
N ILE A 82 -5.34 26.96 -3.61
CA ILE A 82 -4.36 26.54 -2.58
C ILE A 82 -4.42 25.02 -2.41
N TYR A 83 -5.62 24.46 -2.32
CA TYR A 83 -5.81 23.02 -2.24
C TYR A 83 -5.25 22.30 -3.48
N ALA A 84 -5.59 22.75 -4.70
CA ALA A 84 -5.13 22.13 -5.93
C ALA A 84 -3.60 22.17 -6.09
N LEU A 85 -2.96 23.30 -5.81
CA LEU A 85 -1.50 23.44 -5.92
C LEU A 85 -0.75 22.60 -4.87
N ASN A 86 -1.24 22.59 -3.63
CA ASN A 86 -0.67 21.75 -2.58
C ASN A 86 -0.74 20.27 -2.95
N THR A 87 -1.90 19.82 -3.43
CA THR A 87 -2.13 18.44 -3.87
C THR A 87 -1.29 18.12 -5.12
N ALA A 88 -1.15 19.03 -6.08
CA ALA A 88 -0.26 18.83 -7.25
C ALA A 88 1.23 18.74 -6.85
N GLY A 89 1.66 19.49 -5.84
CA GLY A 89 3.00 19.35 -5.26
C GLY A 89 3.22 17.98 -4.62
N ALA A 90 2.22 17.45 -3.91
CA ALA A 90 2.27 16.10 -3.35
C ALA A 90 2.37 15.01 -4.42
N PHE A 91 1.71 15.19 -5.58
CA PHE A 91 1.85 14.30 -6.74
C PHE A 91 3.30 14.25 -7.24
N LEU A 92 3.93 15.40 -7.45
CA LEU A 92 5.35 15.46 -7.87
C LEU A 92 6.27 14.84 -6.82
N GLY A 93 6.04 15.14 -5.53
CA GLY A 93 6.80 14.55 -4.43
C GLY A 93 6.69 13.02 -4.39
N THR A 94 5.50 12.47 -4.65
CA THR A 94 5.25 11.02 -4.70
C THR A 94 6.05 10.36 -5.81
N LEU A 95 6.00 10.89 -7.04
CA LEU A 95 6.76 10.33 -8.17
C LEU A 95 8.27 10.49 -7.99
N LEU A 96 8.74 11.67 -7.56
CA LEU A 96 10.16 11.92 -7.32
C LEU A 96 10.71 10.98 -6.25
N THR A 97 9.97 10.77 -5.17
CA THR A 97 10.39 9.88 -4.08
C THR A 97 10.39 8.43 -4.52
N GLY A 98 9.29 7.97 -5.12
CA GLY A 98 9.08 6.58 -5.51
C GLY A 98 9.98 6.09 -6.64
N PHE A 99 10.39 6.97 -7.56
CA PHE A 99 11.21 6.60 -8.72
C PHE A 99 12.67 7.01 -8.63
N PHE A 100 13.04 7.96 -7.75
CA PHE A 100 14.40 8.52 -7.76
C PHE A 100 15.00 8.67 -6.37
N LEU A 101 14.34 9.37 -5.43
CA LEU A 101 15.01 9.75 -4.17
C LEU A 101 15.35 8.54 -3.29
N LEU A 102 14.46 7.55 -3.19
CA LEU A 102 14.73 6.37 -2.36
C LEU A 102 15.90 5.55 -2.90
N GLU A 103 16.00 5.38 -4.21
CA GLU A 103 17.10 4.65 -4.85
C GLU A 103 18.43 5.43 -4.78
N LEU A 104 18.41 6.74 -5.07
CA LEU A 104 19.62 7.56 -5.13
C LEU A 104 20.18 7.97 -3.76
N CYS A 105 19.31 8.14 -2.77
CA CYS A 105 19.65 8.79 -1.51
C CYS A 105 19.28 7.97 -0.27
N GLY A 106 18.48 6.90 -0.42
CA GLY A 106 17.93 6.16 0.72
C GLY A 106 16.86 6.94 1.50
N VAL A 107 16.25 6.28 2.48
CA VAL A 107 15.12 6.83 3.26
C VAL A 107 15.53 8.06 4.07
N GLU A 108 16.69 8.02 4.74
CA GLU A 108 17.12 9.08 5.66
C GLU A 108 17.37 10.41 4.93
N LEU A 109 18.16 10.38 3.86
CA LEU A 109 18.47 11.60 3.11
C LEU A 109 17.24 12.12 2.36
N SER A 110 16.37 11.23 1.86
CA SER A 110 15.07 11.63 1.27
C SER A 110 14.21 12.43 2.25
N LEU A 111 14.11 11.97 3.51
CA LEU A 111 13.39 12.71 4.56
C LEU A 111 14.04 14.07 4.86
N LYS A 112 15.38 14.13 4.94
CA LYS A 112 16.12 15.39 5.15
C LYS A 112 15.94 16.36 3.97
N LEU A 113 15.93 15.88 2.74
CA LEU A 113 15.67 16.69 1.53
C LEU A 113 14.24 17.25 1.54
N ALA A 114 13.24 16.43 1.84
CA ALA A 114 11.85 16.88 1.98
C ALA A 114 11.71 17.94 3.10
N ALA A 115 12.37 17.74 4.23
CA ALA A 115 12.44 18.74 5.30
C ALA A 115 13.13 20.03 4.82
N GLY A 116 14.19 19.93 4.02
CA GLY A 116 14.89 21.06 3.40
C GLY A 116 14.02 21.88 2.44
N ILE A 117 13.23 21.22 1.59
CA ILE A 117 12.27 21.90 0.68
C ILE A 117 11.22 22.64 1.51
N ASN A 118 10.68 21.98 2.54
CA ASN A 118 9.76 22.64 3.46
C ASN A 118 10.43 23.85 4.12
N ILE A 119 11.71 23.76 4.55
CA ILE A 119 12.52 24.90 5.07
C ILE A 119 12.43 26.10 4.14
N ALA A 120 12.82 25.91 2.88
CA ALA A 120 12.83 26.95 1.87
C ALA A 120 11.45 27.60 1.72
N SER A 121 10.38 26.81 1.64
CA SER A 121 9.00 27.31 1.48
C SER A 121 8.60 28.30 2.59
N GLY A 122 8.71 27.92 3.85
CA GLY A 122 8.31 28.82 4.94
C GLY A 122 9.28 29.97 5.21
N VAL A 123 10.55 29.91 4.77
CA VAL A 123 11.41 31.11 4.73
C VAL A 123 10.84 32.09 3.71
N VAL A 124 10.49 31.64 2.51
CA VAL A 124 9.84 32.46 1.48
C VAL A 124 8.56 33.10 2.02
N PHE A 125 7.67 32.33 2.64
CA PHE A 125 6.42 32.87 3.20
C PHE A 125 6.64 33.79 4.40
N PHE A 126 7.66 33.55 5.23
CA PHE A 126 8.01 34.46 6.32
C PHE A 126 8.50 35.81 5.78
N MET A 127 9.38 35.79 4.78
CA MET A 127 9.89 37.00 4.13
C MET A 127 8.79 37.75 3.38
N ALA A 128 7.92 37.04 2.65
CA ALA A 128 6.75 37.61 2.01
C ALA A 128 5.79 38.27 3.02
N GLY A 129 5.59 37.64 4.18
CA GLY A 129 4.79 38.19 5.26
C GLY A 129 5.38 39.47 5.86
N LYS A 130 6.70 39.50 6.10
CA LYS A 130 7.41 40.72 6.55
C LYS A 130 7.31 41.85 5.52
N TYR A 131 7.48 41.53 4.24
CA TYR A 131 7.40 42.50 3.16
C TYR A 131 5.98 43.07 3.02
N ALA A 132 4.95 42.22 3.07
CA ALA A 132 3.56 42.66 3.04
C ALA A 132 3.19 43.53 4.25
N LEU A 133 3.67 43.17 5.45
CA LEU A 133 3.48 43.99 6.65
C LEU A 133 4.17 45.35 6.50
N ALA A 134 5.40 45.39 5.98
CA ALA A 134 6.15 46.61 5.73
C ALA A 134 5.40 47.56 4.78
N ILE A 135 4.85 47.04 3.67
CA ILE A 135 4.00 47.80 2.73
C ILE A 135 2.73 48.32 3.44
N GLN A 136 2.07 47.49 4.25
CA GLN A 136 0.88 47.91 5.00
C GLN A 136 1.19 49.01 6.03
N THR A 137 2.30 48.92 6.76
CA THR A 137 2.75 50.01 7.66
C THR A 137 3.14 51.28 6.90
N SER A 138 3.65 51.16 5.67
CA SER A 138 3.95 52.31 4.81
C SER A 138 2.70 52.95 4.19
N ASN A 139 1.67 52.17 3.89
CA ASN A 139 0.40 52.64 3.30
C ASN A 139 -0.66 53.05 4.32
N LYS A 140 -0.43 52.79 5.61
CA LYS A 140 -1.32 53.19 6.72
C LYS A 140 -1.51 54.71 6.86
N ALA A 141 -0.73 55.53 6.16
CA ALA A 141 -0.96 56.98 6.08
C ALA A 141 -2.08 57.38 5.07
N ASN A 142 -2.63 56.44 4.29
CA ASN A 142 -3.62 56.72 3.23
C ASN A 142 -4.92 55.87 3.30
N GLU A 143 -5.08 54.97 4.26
CA GLU A 143 -6.17 53.96 4.28
C GLU A 143 -7.31 54.20 5.29
N ASP A 144 -7.40 55.38 5.91
CA ASP A 144 -8.53 55.73 6.81
C ASP A 144 -9.84 56.10 6.09
N LYS A 145 -9.98 55.81 4.79
CA LYS A 145 -11.16 56.21 3.98
C LYS A 145 -11.89 55.11 3.20
N LEU A 146 -11.57 53.82 3.37
CA LEU A 146 -12.14 52.75 2.52
C LEU A 146 -12.66 51.51 3.25
N HIS A 147 -12.84 51.56 4.56
CA HIS A 147 -13.51 50.49 5.32
C HIS A 147 -15.00 50.77 5.50
N ASP A 148 -15.74 50.89 4.39
CA ASP A 148 -17.19 50.77 4.42
C ASP A 148 -17.72 50.15 3.12
N PHE A 149 -17.48 48.84 2.97
CA PHE A 149 -18.27 47.98 2.08
C PHE A 149 -18.38 46.60 2.74
N SER A 150 -19.21 46.55 3.78
CA SER A 150 -19.82 45.30 4.24
C SER A 150 -20.79 44.81 3.15
N GLU A 151 -20.28 44.10 2.13
CA GLU A 151 -21.14 43.34 1.22
C GLU A 151 -21.62 42.05 1.91
N THR A 152 -22.59 42.21 2.79
CA THR A 152 -23.50 41.16 3.27
C THR A 152 -24.50 40.82 2.17
N ALA A 153 -24.13 39.93 1.25
CA ALA A 153 -25.09 39.25 0.39
C ALA A 153 -24.60 37.85 0.00
N THR A 154 -24.37 36.97 0.99
CA THR A 154 -24.21 35.55 0.71
C THR A 154 -25.59 34.91 0.57
N VAL A 155 -25.93 34.42 -0.62
CA VAL A 155 -27.13 33.59 -0.85
C VAL A 155 -27.16 32.44 0.18
N PRO A 156 -28.28 32.21 0.89
CA PRO A 156 -28.39 31.10 1.84
C PRO A 156 -28.07 29.77 1.18
N SER A 157 -27.28 28.91 1.84
CA SER A 157 -27.06 27.54 1.34
C SER A 157 -28.35 26.76 1.55
N PRO A 158 -28.74 25.90 0.59
CA PRO A 158 -29.83 24.97 0.80
C PRO A 158 -29.48 23.90 1.85
N TYR A 159 -28.21 23.70 2.19
CA TYR A 159 -27.75 22.65 3.09
C TYR A 159 -27.51 23.19 4.51
N SER A 160 -27.84 22.37 5.51
CA SER A 160 -27.38 22.63 6.88
C SER A 160 -25.88 22.34 7.04
N SER A 161 -25.19 23.05 7.93
CA SER A 161 -23.77 22.81 8.20
C SER A 161 -23.49 21.36 8.65
N LYS A 162 -24.42 20.75 9.42
CA LYS A 162 -24.31 19.34 9.85
C LYS A 162 -24.28 18.38 8.66
N VAL A 163 -25.14 18.59 7.67
CA VAL A 163 -25.16 17.80 6.43
C VAL A 163 -23.86 17.98 5.66
N LEU A 164 -23.36 19.20 5.54
CA LEU A 164 -22.11 19.49 4.82
C LEU A 164 -20.89 18.82 5.48
N TYR A 165 -20.80 18.79 6.82
CA TYR A 165 -19.76 18.05 7.52
C TYR A 165 -19.93 16.53 7.40
N ALA A 166 -21.16 16.00 7.43
CA ALA A 166 -21.40 14.58 7.18
C ALA A 166 -20.96 14.19 5.76
N VAL A 167 -21.25 15.03 4.75
CA VAL A 167 -20.79 14.80 3.37
C VAL A 167 -19.26 14.83 3.28
N ALA A 168 -18.59 15.75 4.00
CA ALA A 168 -17.13 15.77 4.08
C ALA A 168 -16.57 14.46 4.68
N PHE A 169 -17.16 13.95 5.75
CA PHE A 169 -16.75 12.70 6.39
C PHE A 169 -16.88 11.50 5.44
N PHE A 170 -18.07 11.29 4.87
CA PHE A 170 -18.30 10.15 4.00
C PHE A 170 -17.56 10.27 2.67
N ASN A 171 -17.28 11.49 2.18
CA ASN A 171 -16.40 11.70 1.03
C ASN A 171 -14.97 11.22 1.31
N GLY A 172 -14.40 11.59 2.46
CA GLY A 172 -13.09 11.10 2.87
C GLY A 172 -13.07 9.57 3.00
N CYS A 173 -14.14 9.00 3.58
CA CYS A 173 -14.29 7.57 3.78
C CYS A 173 -14.35 6.79 2.45
N SER A 174 -15.21 7.21 1.50
CA SER A 174 -15.35 6.53 0.22
C SER A 174 -14.06 6.62 -0.61
N ILE A 175 -13.41 7.79 -0.68
CA ILE A 175 -12.19 7.98 -1.48
C ILE A 175 -11.05 7.09 -0.96
N LEU A 176 -10.79 7.07 0.36
CA LEU A 176 -9.67 6.30 0.90
C LEU A 176 -9.95 4.80 0.92
N CYS A 177 -11.19 4.39 1.12
CA CYS A 177 -11.58 2.99 0.94
C CYS A 177 -11.33 2.55 -0.50
N LEU A 178 -11.71 3.37 -1.48
CA LEU A 178 -11.54 3.09 -2.89
C LEU A 178 -10.06 3.08 -3.32
N GLU A 179 -9.26 4.03 -2.82
CA GLU A 179 -7.81 4.07 -3.04
C GLU A 179 -7.16 2.76 -2.59
N ASN A 180 -7.49 2.26 -1.41
CA ASN A 180 -6.99 0.98 -0.90
C ASN A 180 -7.36 -0.22 -1.79
N VAL A 181 -8.57 -0.24 -2.35
CA VAL A 181 -8.97 -1.29 -3.28
C VAL A 181 -8.16 -1.22 -4.58
N PHE A 182 -7.96 -0.01 -5.12
CA PHE A 182 -7.15 0.15 -6.32
C PHE A 182 -5.67 -0.11 -6.11
N LEU A 183 -5.10 0.15 -4.93
CA LEU A 183 -3.76 -0.29 -4.57
C LEU A 183 -3.62 -1.81 -4.78
N ARG A 184 -4.60 -2.59 -4.29
CA ARG A 184 -4.61 -4.06 -4.43
C ARG A 184 -4.76 -4.52 -5.87
N ILE A 185 -5.76 -4.00 -6.60
CA ILE A 185 -5.99 -4.38 -8.00
C ILE A 185 -4.77 -4.03 -8.86
N THR A 186 -4.17 -2.85 -8.64
CA THR A 186 -2.98 -2.42 -9.37
C THR A 186 -1.79 -3.35 -9.11
N ASN A 187 -1.60 -3.79 -7.86
CA ASN A 187 -0.56 -4.75 -7.50
C ASN A 187 -0.74 -6.12 -8.17
N ILE A 188 -1.98 -6.57 -8.34
CA ILE A 188 -2.32 -7.80 -9.06
C ILE A 188 -2.11 -7.61 -10.58
N ALA A 189 -2.49 -6.46 -11.13
CA ALA A 189 -2.46 -6.21 -12.58
C ALA A 189 -1.07 -5.87 -13.13
N PHE A 190 -0.30 -5.03 -12.43
CA PHE A 190 0.97 -4.47 -12.91
C PHE A 190 2.20 -5.02 -12.17
N ALA A 191 2.01 -6.01 -11.30
CA ALA A 191 2.95 -6.57 -10.33
C ALA A 191 3.12 -5.71 -9.06
N SER A 192 3.40 -6.38 -7.93
CA SER A 192 3.57 -5.79 -6.59
C SER A 192 4.97 -5.18 -6.43
N THR A 193 5.15 -3.95 -6.91
CA THR A 193 6.43 -3.21 -6.83
C THR A 193 6.24 -1.85 -6.15
N ALA A 194 7.34 -1.27 -5.63
CA ALA A 194 7.33 0.10 -5.10
C ALA A 194 6.89 1.15 -6.15
N TYR A 195 7.17 0.88 -7.43
CA TYR A 195 6.76 1.74 -8.54
C TYR A 195 5.25 1.70 -8.78
N SER A 196 4.64 0.51 -8.75
CA SER A 196 3.19 0.34 -8.91
C SER A 196 2.43 1.13 -7.85
N PHE A 197 2.87 1.05 -6.58
CA PHE A 197 2.34 1.84 -5.48
C PHE A 197 2.47 3.34 -5.72
N SER A 198 3.65 3.80 -6.16
CA SER A 198 3.91 5.20 -6.44
C SER A 198 3.04 5.75 -7.57
N ILE A 199 2.83 4.97 -8.63
CA ILE A 199 1.99 5.32 -9.79
C ILE A 199 0.55 5.55 -9.37
N ILE A 200 -0.06 4.59 -8.68
CA ILE A 200 -1.49 4.65 -8.34
C ILE A 200 -1.79 5.80 -7.36
N VAL A 201 -0.94 6.00 -6.36
CA VAL A 201 -1.06 7.13 -5.41
C VAL A 201 -0.88 8.46 -6.16
N ALA A 202 0.10 8.55 -7.06
CA ALA A 202 0.32 9.73 -7.88
C ALA A 202 -0.90 10.05 -8.77
N VAL A 203 -1.48 9.04 -9.43
CA VAL A 203 -2.70 9.20 -10.24
C VAL A 203 -3.88 9.70 -9.39
N PHE A 204 -4.06 9.12 -8.20
CA PHE A 204 -5.11 9.54 -7.26
C PHE A 204 -4.96 11.01 -6.85
N ILE A 205 -3.77 11.38 -6.37
CA ILE A 205 -3.45 12.74 -5.92
C ILE A 205 -3.60 13.75 -7.07
N LEU A 206 -3.05 13.44 -8.26
CA LEU A 206 -3.19 14.32 -9.43
C LEU A 206 -4.65 14.52 -9.82
N SER A 207 -5.45 13.45 -9.80
CA SER A 207 -6.87 13.52 -10.13
C SER A 207 -7.64 14.38 -9.11
N LEU A 208 -7.37 14.22 -7.81
CA LEU A 208 -7.94 15.08 -6.77
C LEU A 208 -7.55 16.56 -6.96
N ALA A 209 -6.29 16.83 -7.34
CA ALA A 209 -5.81 18.18 -7.64
C ALA A 209 -6.55 18.80 -8.83
N ILE A 210 -6.75 18.02 -9.91
CA ILE A 210 -7.55 18.43 -11.08
C ILE A 210 -8.98 18.78 -10.64
N GLY A 211 -9.60 17.96 -9.80
CA GLY A 211 -10.93 18.24 -9.23
C GLY A 211 -10.99 19.59 -8.50
N GLY A 212 -10.03 19.85 -7.62
CA GLY A 212 -9.92 21.15 -6.93
C GLY A 212 -9.73 22.32 -7.89
N TYR A 213 -8.89 22.15 -8.91
CA TYR A 213 -8.64 23.15 -9.93
C TYR A 213 -9.90 23.46 -10.76
N LEU A 214 -10.69 22.45 -11.13
CA LEU A 214 -11.95 22.62 -11.87
C LEU A 214 -12.95 23.50 -11.10
N VAL A 215 -12.99 23.39 -9.77
CA VAL A 215 -13.78 24.30 -8.92
C VAL A 215 -13.15 25.69 -8.90
N ALA A 216 -11.82 25.80 -8.83
CA ALA A 216 -11.11 27.07 -8.75
C ALA A 216 -11.29 27.97 -10.00
N VAL A 217 -11.41 27.37 -11.20
CA VAL A 217 -11.62 28.12 -12.46
C VAL A 217 -13.08 28.46 -12.74
N ARG A 218 -14.01 27.81 -12.04
CA ARG A 218 -15.45 28.00 -12.24
C ARG A 218 -15.92 29.30 -11.61
N LYS A 219 -16.65 30.12 -12.37
CA LYS A 219 -17.11 31.45 -11.94
C LYS A 219 -18.41 31.41 -11.13
N THR A 220 -19.33 30.51 -11.49
CA THR A 220 -20.66 30.44 -10.89
C THR A 220 -21.02 29.01 -10.48
N PHE A 221 -21.70 28.91 -9.35
CA PHE A 221 -22.21 27.66 -8.79
C PHE A 221 -23.71 27.84 -8.58
N SER A 222 -24.50 26.86 -9.03
CA SER A 222 -25.90 26.77 -8.64
C SER A 222 -26.04 26.04 -7.30
N SER A 223 -27.15 26.24 -6.60
CA SER A 223 -27.47 25.54 -5.34
C SER A 223 -27.43 24.00 -5.46
N LYS A 224 -27.75 23.47 -6.65
CA LYS A 224 -27.72 22.03 -6.95
C LYS A 224 -26.35 21.50 -7.39
N THR A 225 -25.29 22.32 -7.39
CA THR A 225 -23.97 21.89 -7.92
C THR A 225 -23.37 20.74 -7.11
N LEU A 226 -23.43 20.83 -5.77
CA LEU A 226 -22.93 19.76 -4.89
C LEU A 226 -23.73 18.46 -5.04
N TYR A 227 -25.07 18.54 -5.08
CA TYR A 227 -25.93 17.38 -5.34
C TYR A 227 -25.61 16.71 -6.70
N ARG A 228 -25.51 17.49 -7.78
CA ARG A 228 -25.14 16.96 -9.10
C ARG A 228 -23.75 16.34 -9.11
N ASN A 229 -22.82 16.91 -8.36
CA ASN A 229 -21.48 16.32 -8.17
C ASN A 229 -21.59 14.94 -7.51
N GLN A 230 -22.40 14.77 -6.45
CA GLN A 230 -22.56 13.46 -5.79
C GLN A 230 -23.26 12.41 -6.68
N ILE A 231 -24.16 12.82 -7.59
CA ILE A 231 -24.69 11.92 -8.62
C ILE A 231 -23.53 11.38 -9.47
N TRP A 232 -22.66 12.26 -9.97
CA TRP A 232 -21.54 11.85 -10.81
C TRP A 232 -20.50 11.01 -10.05
N VAL A 233 -20.19 11.33 -8.78
CA VAL A 233 -19.29 10.51 -7.95
C VAL A 233 -19.83 9.08 -7.85
N THR A 234 -21.08 8.93 -7.41
CA THR A 234 -21.70 7.61 -7.20
C THR A 234 -21.79 6.82 -8.50
N SER A 235 -22.27 7.46 -9.58
CA SER A 235 -22.42 6.80 -10.88
C SER A 235 -21.09 6.40 -11.50
N THR A 236 -20.05 7.23 -11.41
CA THR A 236 -18.75 6.90 -11.99
C THR A 236 -18.01 5.84 -11.18
N PHE A 237 -18.12 5.83 -9.85
CA PHE A 237 -17.61 4.72 -9.03
C PHE A 237 -18.33 3.42 -9.35
N LEU A 238 -19.65 3.46 -9.53
CA LEU A 238 -20.43 2.29 -9.95
C LEU A 238 -20.00 1.78 -11.33
N LEU A 239 -19.72 2.67 -12.29
CA LEU A 239 -19.22 2.26 -13.61
C LEU A 239 -17.83 1.61 -13.54
N LEU A 240 -16.94 2.10 -12.66
CA LEU A 240 -15.62 1.51 -12.45
C LEU A 240 -15.70 0.06 -11.96
N PHE A 241 -16.70 -0.28 -11.14
CA PHE A 241 -16.89 -1.64 -10.63
C PHE A 241 -16.96 -2.69 -11.76
N PHE A 242 -17.57 -2.37 -12.89
CA PHE A 242 -17.67 -3.31 -14.02
C PHE A 242 -16.35 -3.56 -14.76
N THR A 243 -15.29 -2.82 -14.41
CA THR A 243 -14.00 -2.89 -15.08
C THR A 243 -12.93 -3.60 -14.24
N ILE A 244 -13.05 -3.61 -12.91
CA ILE A 244 -11.92 -3.94 -12.01
C ILE A 244 -11.39 -5.37 -12.18
N ASP A 245 -12.27 -6.34 -12.46
CA ASP A 245 -11.89 -7.74 -12.71
C ASP A 245 -11.09 -7.93 -14.01
N LYS A 246 -11.16 -6.95 -14.93
CA LYS A 246 -10.47 -6.98 -16.24
C LYS A 246 -9.13 -6.25 -16.21
N TRP A 247 -8.76 -5.62 -15.09
CA TRP A 247 -7.50 -4.88 -14.99
C TRP A 247 -6.26 -5.78 -15.14
N PRO A 248 -6.22 -7.04 -14.67
CA PRO A 248 -5.08 -7.91 -14.95
C PRO A 248 -4.90 -8.21 -16.44
N TYR A 249 -6.00 -8.40 -17.18
CA TYR A 249 -5.97 -8.50 -18.64
C TYR A 249 -5.44 -7.21 -19.29
N LEU A 250 -5.88 -6.04 -18.81
CA LEU A 250 -5.36 -4.76 -19.27
C LEU A 250 -3.84 -4.61 -19.00
N GLY A 251 -3.38 -5.05 -17.82
CA GLY A 251 -1.97 -5.09 -17.47
C GLY A 251 -1.15 -5.98 -18.41
N HIS A 252 -1.70 -7.14 -18.79
CA HIS A 252 -1.11 -8.01 -19.82
C HIS A 252 -1.00 -7.27 -21.17
N LEU A 253 -2.07 -6.66 -21.67
CA LEU A 253 -2.07 -5.91 -22.93
C LEU A 253 -1.02 -4.78 -22.95
N ILE A 254 -0.93 -4.01 -21.86
CA ILE A 254 0.02 -2.91 -21.71
C ILE A 254 1.47 -3.43 -21.69
N ARG A 255 1.69 -4.66 -21.23
CA ARG A 255 3.04 -5.24 -21.13
C ARG A 255 3.56 -5.81 -22.44
N LEU A 256 2.69 -6.29 -23.33
CA LEU A 256 3.06 -6.91 -24.63
C LEU A 256 4.08 -6.12 -25.47
N PRO A 257 4.02 -4.78 -25.58
CA PRO A 257 4.94 -4.03 -26.44
C PRO A 257 6.36 -3.90 -25.89
N PHE A 258 6.60 -4.27 -24.62
CA PHE A 258 7.85 -3.93 -23.92
C PHE A 258 8.74 -5.15 -23.67
N LYS A 259 10.03 -5.00 -24.01
CA LYS A 259 11.07 -6.03 -23.78
C LYS A 259 11.64 -5.97 -22.37
N GLU A 260 12.35 -7.03 -21.96
CA GLU A 260 13.06 -7.13 -20.68
C GLU A 260 14.35 -6.29 -20.66
N ASN A 261 14.22 -4.97 -20.69
CA ASN A 261 15.35 -4.06 -20.52
C ASN A 261 14.90 -2.75 -19.86
N LEU A 262 15.85 -1.87 -19.53
CA LEU A 262 15.57 -0.61 -18.85
C LEU A 262 14.58 0.29 -19.62
N ILE A 263 14.69 0.35 -20.95
CA ILE A 263 13.79 1.17 -21.79
C ILE A 263 12.38 0.58 -21.78
N GLY A 264 12.26 -0.75 -21.92
CA GLY A 264 10.99 -1.47 -21.85
C GLY A 264 10.33 -1.32 -20.48
N PHE A 265 11.12 -1.39 -19.40
CA PHE A 265 10.65 -1.13 -18.04
C PHE A 265 10.08 0.29 -17.90
N ALA A 266 10.85 1.31 -18.27
CA ALA A 266 10.40 2.70 -18.20
C ALA A 266 9.16 2.96 -19.07
N GLY A 267 9.13 2.39 -20.27
CA GLY A 267 7.99 2.47 -21.18
C GLY A 267 6.73 1.80 -20.60
N PHE A 268 6.86 0.62 -20.00
CA PHE A 268 5.77 -0.07 -19.32
C PHE A 268 5.21 0.75 -18.16
N GLN A 269 6.08 1.28 -17.29
CA GLN A 269 5.65 2.09 -16.14
C GLN A 269 4.95 3.38 -16.59
N LEU A 270 5.46 4.03 -17.63
CA LEU A 270 4.84 5.23 -18.20
C LEU A 270 3.47 4.92 -18.81
N LEU A 271 3.35 3.82 -19.58
CA LEU A 271 2.07 3.44 -20.18
C LEU A 271 1.05 3.03 -19.10
N ALA A 272 1.49 2.29 -18.07
CA ALA A 272 0.66 1.97 -16.92
C ALA A 272 0.15 3.24 -16.21
N PHE A 273 1.03 4.23 -15.97
CA PHE A 273 0.64 5.52 -15.41
C PHE A 273 -0.39 6.25 -16.28
N ILE A 274 -0.16 6.34 -17.59
CA ILE A 274 -1.08 7.01 -18.53
C ILE A 274 -2.43 6.30 -18.55
N THR A 275 -2.44 4.97 -18.62
CA THR A 275 -3.70 4.20 -18.66
C THR A 275 -4.48 4.33 -17.34
N LEU A 276 -3.82 4.19 -16.20
CA LEU A 276 -4.46 4.38 -14.90
C LEU A 276 -4.99 5.81 -14.75
N LEU A 277 -4.23 6.83 -15.19
CA LEU A 277 -4.69 8.21 -15.22
C LEU A 277 -5.92 8.37 -16.12
N ALA A 278 -5.93 7.79 -17.32
CA ALA A 278 -7.07 7.87 -18.22
C ALA A 278 -8.35 7.25 -17.62
N ILE A 279 -8.23 6.15 -16.89
CA ILE A 279 -9.35 5.46 -16.24
C ILE A 279 -9.84 6.24 -15.01
N LEU A 280 -8.91 6.73 -14.18
CA LEU A 280 -9.23 7.26 -12.85
C LEU A 280 -9.42 8.78 -12.80
N VAL A 281 -8.91 9.54 -13.77
CA VAL A 281 -8.96 11.01 -13.72
C VAL A 281 -10.38 11.53 -13.63
N VAL A 282 -11.33 10.95 -14.38
CA VAL A 282 -12.73 11.39 -14.38
C VAL A 282 -13.40 11.11 -13.01
N PRO A 283 -13.51 9.86 -12.54
CA PRO A 283 -14.19 9.57 -11.27
C PRO A 283 -13.53 10.26 -10.08
N ILE A 284 -12.19 10.27 -10.01
CA ILE A 284 -11.47 10.81 -8.86
C ILE A 284 -11.40 12.34 -8.91
N ALA A 285 -11.30 12.98 -10.08
CA ALA A 285 -11.40 14.44 -10.14
C ALA A 285 -12.79 14.93 -9.76
N ILE A 286 -13.85 14.24 -10.18
CA ILE A 286 -15.22 14.58 -9.77
C ILE A 286 -15.36 14.48 -8.24
N ALA A 287 -14.82 13.43 -7.61
CA ALA A 287 -14.78 13.31 -6.15
C ALA A 287 -13.90 14.42 -5.51
N GLY A 288 -12.79 14.79 -6.14
CA GLY A 288 -11.90 15.87 -5.72
C GLY A 288 -12.55 17.26 -5.71
N MET A 289 -13.65 17.46 -6.45
CA MET A 289 -14.43 18.70 -6.41
C MET A 289 -15.24 18.86 -5.11
N THR A 290 -15.54 17.77 -4.39
CA THR A 290 -16.51 17.77 -3.29
C THR A 290 -16.12 18.69 -2.14
N LEU A 291 -14.86 18.66 -1.65
CA LEU A 291 -14.45 19.52 -0.53
C LEU A 291 -14.46 21.02 -0.87
N PRO A 292 -13.92 21.49 -2.02
CA PRO A 292 -14.06 22.88 -2.43
C PRO A 292 -15.51 23.33 -2.60
N LEU A 293 -16.41 22.43 -3.05
CA LEU A 293 -17.85 22.71 -3.15
C LEU A 293 -18.51 22.81 -1.77
N ILE A 294 -18.16 21.94 -0.81
CA ILE A 294 -18.62 22.07 0.58
C ILE A 294 -18.15 23.40 1.18
N PHE A 295 -16.90 23.78 0.95
CA PHE A 295 -16.37 25.06 1.40
C PHE A 295 -17.14 26.24 0.79
N HIS A 296 -17.54 26.14 -0.48
CA HIS A 296 -18.39 27.14 -1.13
C HIS A 296 -19.75 27.31 -0.43
N GLU A 297 -20.38 26.23 0.01
CA GLU A 297 -21.68 26.25 0.69
C GLU A 297 -21.57 26.75 2.15
N LEU A 298 -20.45 26.47 2.83
CA LEU A 298 -20.21 26.88 4.21
C LEU A 298 -19.74 28.32 4.38
N LYS A 299 -19.11 28.94 3.37
CA LYS A 299 -18.58 30.30 3.53
C LYS A 299 -19.72 31.30 3.76
N ARG A 300 -19.66 32.01 4.89
CA ARG A 300 -20.65 33.05 5.26
C ARG A 300 -19.98 34.38 5.54
N SER A 301 -18.88 34.33 6.27
CA SER A 301 -18.15 35.51 6.71
C SER A 301 -16.65 35.29 6.56
N LEU A 302 -15.91 36.38 6.33
CA LEU A 302 -14.48 36.33 6.02
C LEU A 302 -13.63 35.88 7.23
N ASP A 303 -14.07 36.21 8.43
CA ASP A 303 -13.45 35.83 9.71
C ASP A 303 -13.50 34.30 9.96
N GLN A 304 -14.56 33.64 9.49
CA GLN A 304 -14.77 32.20 9.67
C GLN A 304 -14.21 31.34 8.53
N VAL A 305 -13.71 31.94 7.44
CA VAL A 305 -13.13 31.22 6.29
C VAL A 305 -12.03 30.24 6.72
N GLY A 306 -11.12 30.66 7.61
CA GLY A 306 -10.06 29.79 8.12
C GLY A 306 -10.63 28.63 8.95
N PHE A 307 -11.64 28.88 9.79
CA PHE A 307 -12.27 27.84 10.61
C PHE A 307 -12.98 26.81 9.75
N HIS A 308 -13.83 27.22 8.79
CA HIS A 308 -14.53 26.27 7.93
C HIS A 308 -13.56 25.48 7.06
N SER A 309 -12.51 26.11 6.53
CA SER A 309 -11.45 25.39 5.79
C SER A 309 -10.81 24.30 6.66
N GLY A 310 -10.43 24.62 7.91
CA GLY A 310 -9.84 23.65 8.83
C GLY A 310 -10.82 22.55 9.26
N ALA A 311 -12.05 22.91 9.61
CA ALA A 311 -13.07 21.96 10.07
C ALA A 311 -13.46 20.96 8.98
N ILE A 312 -13.60 21.40 7.73
CA ILE A 312 -13.91 20.50 6.60
C ILE A 312 -12.75 19.51 6.39
N LEU A 313 -11.50 20.00 6.38
CA LEU A 313 -10.32 19.14 6.21
C LEU A 313 -10.17 18.15 7.38
N PHE A 314 -10.44 18.57 8.61
CA PHE A 314 -10.41 17.70 9.79
C PHE A 314 -11.48 16.59 9.70
N VAL A 315 -12.74 16.95 9.42
CA VAL A 315 -13.83 15.98 9.33
C VAL A 315 -13.66 15.03 8.15
N ASN A 316 -13.20 15.53 6.99
CA ASN A 316 -12.81 14.68 5.88
C ASN A 316 -11.64 13.76 6.25
N GLY A 317 -10.64 14.27 6.98
CA GLY A 317 -9.52 13.47 7.48
C GLY A 317 -9.95 12.33 8.41
N LEU A 318 -10.91 12.57 9.31
CA LEU A 318 -11.53 11.52 10.14
C LEU A 318 -12.26 10.48 9.27
N GLY A 319 -12.98 10.94 8.25
CA GLY A 319 -13.61 10.09 7.25
C GLY A 319 -12.59 9.22 6.52
N SER A 320 -11.52 9.83 6.03
CA SER A 320 -10.39 9.18 5.37
C SER A 320 -9.71 8.13 6.26
N LEU A 321 -9.51 8.42 7.54
CA LEU A 321 -9.02 7.44 8.52
C LEU A 321 -9.98 6.26 8.66
N ALA A 322 -11.28 6.52 8.81
CA ALA A 322 -12.29 5.46 8.90
C ALA A 322 -12.32 4.61 7.62
N GLY A 323 -12.32 5.23 6.45
CA GLY A 323 -12.28 4.55 5.15
C GLY A 323 -11.01 3.72 4.95
N SER A 324 -9.86 4.22 5.39
CA SER A 324 -8.59 3.50 5.31
C SER A 324 -8.56 2.28 6.23
N LEU A 325 -9.04 2.40 7.48
CA LEU A 325 -9.10 1.28 8.42
C LEU A 325 -10.15 0.23 8.02
N LEU A 326 -11.34 0.68 7.62
CA LEU A 326 -12.42 -0.22 7.20
C LEU A 326 -12.07 -0.89 5.87
N GLY A 327 -11.81 -0.10 4.83
CA GLY A 327 -11.57 -0.57 3.47
C GLY A 327 -10.16 -1.07 3.17
N GLY A 328 -9.19 -0.81 4.05
CA GLY A 328 -7.81 -1.32 3.89
C GLY A 328 -7.54 -2.59 4.67
N PHE A 329 -8.27 -2.82 5.77
CA PHE A 329 -7.92 -3.83 6.75
C PHE A 329 -9.14 -4.59 7.32
N ILE A 330 -10.08 -3.91 7.98
CA ILE A 330 -11.14 -4.55 8.77
C ILE A 330 -12.11 -5.35 7.89
N LEU A 331 -12.58 -4.78 6.78
CA LEU A 331 -13.58 -5.46 5.93
C LEU A 331 -13.03 -6.75 5.30
N PHE A 332 -11.72 -6.81 5.03
CA PHE A 332 -11.06 -7.98 4.42
C PHE A 332 -10.99 -9.22 5.33
N TYR A 333 -11.49 -9.17 6.58
CA TYR A 333 -11.70 -10.38 7.38
C TYR A 333 -12.97 -11.15 7.00
N TRP A 334 -13.96 -10.46 6.42
CA TRP A 334 -15.28 -11.04 6.14
C TRP A 334 -15.70 -10.90 4.68
N PHE A 335 -15.07 -9.98 3.95
CA PHE A 335 -15.48 -9.56 2.63
C PHE A 335 -14.33 -9.66 1.64
N GLN A 336 -14.67 -9.96 0.38
CA GLN A 336 -13.72 -10.03 -0.72
C GLN A 336 -13.48 -8.65 -1.34
N LEU A 337 -12.56 -8.57 -2.29
CA LEU A 337 -12.16 -7.31 -2.91
C LEU A 337 -13.34 -6.60 -3.60
N GLY A 338 -14.20 -7.34 -4.31
CA GLY A 338 -15.41 -6.79 -4.94
C GLY A 338 -16.37 -6.17 -3.91
N ASP A 339 -16.61 -6.86 -2.79
CA ASP A 339 -17.46 -6.36 -1.70
C ASP A 339 -16.94 -5.05 -1.10
N VAL A 340 -15.63 -4.97 -0.85
CA VAL A 340 -14.99 -3.76 -0.29
C VAL A 340 -15.05 -2.60 -1.28
N PHE A 341 -14.92 -2.86 -2.58
CA PHE A 341 -15.16 -1.85 -3.60
C PHE A 341 -16.60 -1.31 -3.50
N VAL A 342 -17.59 -2.21 -3.46
CA VAL A 342 -18.98 -1.77 -3.42
C VAL A 342 -19.34 -1.05 -2.12
N PHE A 343 -18.71 -1.42 -1.00
CA PHE A 343 -18.82 -0.63 0.24
C PHE A 343 -18.47 0.84 0.01
N ALA A 344 -17.38 1.15 -0.70
CA ALA A 344 -17.04 2.54 -1.04
C ALA A 344 -18.11 3.22 -1.92
N VAL A 345 -18.71 2.48 -2.86
CA VAL A 345 -19.84 2.98 -3.70
C VAL A 345 -21.07 3.27 -2.84
N LEU A 346 -21.41 2.40 -1.88
CA LEU A 346 -22.52 2.60 -0.95
C LEU A 346 -22.30 3.84 -0.06
N VAL A 347 -21.08 4.06 0.42
CA VAL A 347 -20.72 5.27 1.16
C VAL A 347 -20.88 6.53 0.28
N ALA A 348 -20.51 6.47 -0.99
CA ALA A 348 -20.82 7.56 -1.94
C ALA A 348 -22.35 7.74 -2.15
N GLY A 349 -23.11 6.65 -2.17
CA GLY A 349 -24.58 6.68 -2.21
C GLY A 349 -25.21 7.38 -1.00
N ILE A 350 -24.63 7.22 0.20
CA ILE A 350 -25.05 7.96 1.40
C ILE A 350 -24.88 9.48 1.17
N ASN A 351 -23.75 9.92 0.61
CA ASN A 351 -23.56 11.35 0.27
C ASN A 351 -24.60 11.87 -0.72
N LEU A 352 -24.93 11.05 -1.72
CA LEU A 352 -25.96 11.39 -2.70
C LEU A 352 -27.33 11.60 -2.03
N ILE A 353 -27.73 10.71 -1.12
CA ILE A 353 -28.99 10.84 -0.37
C ILE A 353 -28.97 12.08 0.54
N LEU A 354 -27.87 12.31 1.29
CA LEU A 354 -27.72 13.45 2.19
C LEU A 354 -27.85 14.78 1.46
N THR A 355 -27.23 14.90 0.28
CA THR A 355 -27.31 16.13 -0.53
C THR A 355 -28.67 16.31 -1.20
N ALA A 356 -29.32 15.22 -1.65
CA ALA A 356 -30.66 15.27 -2.22
C ALA A 356 -31.74 15.68 -1.21
N TRP A 357 -31.51 15.43 0.09
CA TRP A 357 -32.49 15.69 1.14
C TRP A 357 -32.95 17.16 1.24
N SER A 358 -32.08 18.08 0.78
CA SER A 358 -32.32 19.53 0.80
C SER A 358 -33.16 20.03 -0.39
N PHE A 359 -33.62 19.13 -1.28
CA PHE A 359 -34.36 19.47 -2.49
C PHE A 359 -35.71 18.74 -2.60
N ASP A 360 -36.36 18.92 -3.75
CA ASP A 360 -37.70 18.41 -4.05
C ASP A 360 -37.75 16.88 -4.11
N LEU A 361 -38.96 16.32 -4.05
CA LEU A 361 -39.20 14.87 -4.10
C LEU A 361 -38.55 14.20 -5.31
N ARG A 362 -38.53 14.86 -6.47
CA ARG A 362 -37.88 14.32 -7.69
C ARG A 362 -36.40 14.05 -7.48
N ASP A 363 -35.69 14.95 -6.80
CA ASP A 363 -34.26 14.79 -6.53
C ASP A 363 -34.01 13.66 -5.52
N LYS A 364 -34.85 13.57 -4.48
CA LYS A 364 -34.82 12.48 -3.50
C LYS A 364 -35.07 11.11 -4.14
N VAL A 365 -36.06 11.02 -5.03
CA VAL A 365 -36.36 9.79 -5.79
C VAL A 365 -35.21 9.44 -6.72
N THR A 366 -34.62 10.42 -7.42
CA THR A 366 -33.45 10.18 -8.28
C THR A 366 -32.27 9.63 -7.49
N ALA A 367 -31.94 10.26 -6.35
CA ALA A 367 -30.90 9.81 -5.44
C ALA A 367 -31.16 8.40 -4.90
N GLY A 368 -32.40 8.13 -4.47
CA GLY A 368 -32.84 6.83 -3.98
C GLY A 368 -32.77 5.74 -5.04
N ALA A 369 -33.09 6.05 -6.29
CA ALA A 369 -32.97 5.12 -7.42
C ALA A 369 -31.51 4.75 -7.69
N ILE A 370 -30.62 5.74 -7.77
CA ILE A 370 -29.18 5.50 -8.02
C ILE A 370 -28.55 4.71 -6.86
N ALA A 371 -28.85 5.08 -5.60
CA ALA A 371 -28.37 4.36 -4.44
C ALA A 371 -28.91 2.92 -4.38
N SER A 372 -30.18 2.70 -4.77
CA SER A 372 -30.76 1.36 -4.89
C SER A 372 -30.07 0.53 -5.97
N VAL A 373 -29.73 1.11 -7.13
CA VAL A 373 -28.95 0.41 -8.17
C VAL A 373 -27.57 0.02 -7.65
N ALA A 374 -26.88 0.92 -6.93
CA ALA A 374 -25.60 0.60 -6.30
C ALA A 374 -25.73 -0.55 -5.29
N LEU A 375 -26.81 -0.58 -4.51
CA LEU A 375 -27.11 -1.69 -3.59
C LEU A 375 -27.39 -3.00 -4.32
N VAL A 376 -28.15 -2.98 -5.42
CA VAL A 376 -28.40 -4.19 -6.23
C VAL A 376 -27.09 -4.71 -6.82
N VAL A 377 -26.24 -3.83 -7.35
CA VAL A 377 -24.91 -4.21 -7.83
C VAL A 377 -24.04 -4.77 -6.70
N ALA A 378 -24.16 -4.25 -5.47
CA ALA A 378 -23.50 -4.80 -4.28
C ALA A 378 -23.89 -6.25 -4.00
N LEU A 379 -25.19 -6.54 -4.08
CA LEU A 379 -25.74 -7.84 -3.72
C LEU A 379 -25.56 -8.88 -4.82
N VAL A 380 -25.60 -8.46 -6.08
CA VAL A 380 -25.58 -9.36 -7.25
C VAL A 380 -24.19 -9.48 -7.86
N GLN A 381 -23.35 -8.46 -7.73
CA GLN A 381 -22.03 -8.32 -8.38
C GLN A 381 -22.03 -8.77 -9.85
N PRO A 382 -22.93 -8.23 -10.68
CA PRO A 382 -23.12 -8.73 -12.04
C PRO A 382 -21.84 -8.54 -12.86
N PHE A 383 -21.47 -9.60 -13.60
CA PHE A 383 -20.30 -9.66 -14.49
C PHE A 383 -18.93 -9.56 -13.83
N TYR A 384 -18.86 -9.52 -12.49
CA TYR A 384 -17.62 -9.54 -11.75
C TYR A 384 -17.23 -10.99 -11.42
N LYS A 385 -15.95 -11.32 -11.59
CA LYS A 385 -15.41 -12.67 -11.41
C LYS A 385 -14.12 -12.62 -10.59
N ASP A 386 -14.16 -13.12 -9.35
CA ASP A 386 -12.98 -13.13 -8.48
C ASP A 386 -11.83 -13.96 -9.06
N GLU A 387 -12.12 -15.03 -9.78
CA GLU A 387 -11.13 -15.90 -10.42
C GLU A 387 -10.15 -15.14 -11.32
N ASN A 388 -10.59 -14.04 -11.94
CA ASN A 388 -9.76 -13.20 -12.81
C ASN A 388 -8.66 -12.44 -12.03
N LEU A 389 -8.78 -12.34 -10.70
CA LEU A 389 -7.83 -11.67 -9.80
C LEU A 389 -6.93 -12.66 -9.05
N LEU A 390 -7.25 -13.96 -9.05
CA LEU A 390 -6.52 -14.97 -8.27
C LEU A 390 -5.19 -15.38 -8.92
N ILE A 391 -5.11 -15.29 -10.24
CA ILE A 391 -3.93 -15.63 -11.03
C ILE A 391 -3.46 -14.38 -11.77
N GLY A 392 -2.25 -13.93 -11.45
CA GLY A 392 -1.67 -12.72 -11.99
C GLY A 392 -1.00 -12.99 -13.32
N HIS A 393 -1.43 -12.30 -14.37
CA HIS A 393 -0.88 -12.42 -15.72
C HIS A 393 0.29 -11.46 -15.98
N PHE A 394 0.76 -10.75 -14.97
CA PHE A 394 1.85 -9.78 -15.12
C PHE A 394 3.17 -10.43 -15.57
N ARG A 395 3.37 -11.75 -15.39
CA ARG A 395 4.56 -12.45 -15.94
C ARG A 395 4.37 -12.92 -17.39
N THR A 396 3.16 -12.91 -17.93
CA THR A 396 2.88 -13.32 -19.31
C THR A 396 3.21 -12.19 -20.29
N ARG A 397 4.32 -12.34 -21.02
CA ARG A 397 4.81 -11.33 -21.99
C ARG A 397 4.60 -11.73 -23.45
N ASP A 398 4.35 -13.01 -23.69
CA ASP A 398 4.06 -13.51 -25.03
C ASP A 398 2.62 -13.19 -25.45
N VAL A 399 2.46 -12.93 -26.75
CA VAL A 399 1.13 -12.77 -27.34
C VAL A 399 0.47 -14.15 -27.41
N LEU A 400 -0.61 -14.35 -26.66
CA LEU A 400 -1.45 -15.53 -26.71
C LEU A 400 -2.48 -15.40 -27.84
N THR A 401 -3.05 -16.52 -28.26
CA THR A 401 -4.09 -16.54 -29.31
C THR A 401 -5.30 -15.68 -28.91
N SER A 402 -5.67 -15.73 -27.63
CA SER A 402 -6.76 -14.95 -27.05
C SER A 402 -6.39 -13.52 -26.63
N SER A 403 -5.10 -13.13 -26.63
CA SER A 403 -4.66 -11.82 -26.10
C SER A 403 -5.39 -10.64 -26.73
N LEU A 404 -5.76 -10.72 -28.02
CA LEU A 404 -6.45 -9.64 -28.74
C LEU A 404 -7.95 -9.92 -28.97
N GLN A 405 -8.49 -11.02 -28.44
CA GLN A 405 -9.89 -11.43 -28.61
C GLN A 405 -10.82 -10.89 -27.52
N GLY A 406 -10.26 -10.26 -26.48
CA GLY A 406 -11.00 -9.70 -25.35
C GLY A 406 -10.77 -10.46 -24.05
N ALA A 407 -11.15 -9.84 -22.93
CA ALA A 407 -10.89 -10.37 -21.59
C ALA A 407 -11.51 -11.76 -21.37
N GLU A 408 -12.74 -12.00 -21.84
CA GLU A 408 -13.41 -13.29 -21.66
C GLU A 408 -12.67 -14.43 -22.36
N ALA A 409 -12.27 -14.24 -23.62
CA ALA A 409 -11.49 -15.22 -24.36
C ALA A 409 -10.12 -15.45 -23.71
N PHE A 410 -9.49 -14.36 -23.22
CA PHE A 410 -8.21 -14.43 -22.53
C PHE A 410 -8.27 -15.26 -21.25
N TYR A 411 -9.26 -15.02 -20.39
CA TYR A 411 -9.42 -15.79 -19.15
C TYR A 411 -9.88 -17.23 -19.41
N ALA A 412 -10.68 -17.46 -20.45
CA ALA A 412 -11.07 -18.81 -20.86
C ALA A 412 -9.88 -19.66 -21.35
N GLU A 413 -8.86 -19.06 -21.95
CA GLU A 413 -7.61 -19.74 -22.30
C GLU A 413 -6.69 -19.89 -21.08
N THR A 414 -6.50 -18.79 -20.34
CA THR A 414 -5.41 -18.70 -19.36
C THR A 414 -5.72 -19.33 -18.01
N ILE A 415 -6.94 -19.22 -17.48
CA ILE A 415 -7.27 -19.81 -16.16
C ILE A 415 -7.09 -21.34 -16.19
N PRO A 416 -7.67 -22.09 -17.16
CA PRO A 416 -7.47 -23.54 -17.24
C PRO A 416 -6.00 -23.92 -17.47
N ALA A 417 -5.24 -23.10 -18.21
CA ALA A 417 -3.82 -23.37 -18.47
C ALA A 417 -2.95 -23.31 -17.19
N HIS A 418 -3.38 -22.57 -16.17
CA HIS A 418 -2.69 -22.50 -14.87
C HIS A 418 -3.03 -23.66 -13.94
N GLY A 419 -4.19 -24.30 -14.14
CA GLY A 419 -4.67 -25.42 -13.35
C GLY A 419 -6.02 -25.13 -12.68
N ASN A 420 -6.44 -26.05 -11.81
CA ASN A 420 -7.69 -25.93 -11.06
C ASN A 420 -7.45 -25.18 -9.75
N ILE A 421 -8.22 -24.12 -9.51
CA ILE A 421 -8.22 -23.42 -8.23
C ILE A 421 -8.90 -24.32 -7.20
N VAL A 422 -8.12 -24.76 -6.20
CA VAL A 422 -8.56 -25.69 -5.15
C VAL A 422 -9.17 -24.93 -3.97
N ALA A 423 -8.55 -23.82 -3.60
CA ALA A 423 -8.98 -22.96 -2.51
C ALA A 423 -8.47 -21.54 -2.76
N TYR A 424 -9.17 -20.54 -2.25
CA TYR A 424 -8.66 -19.17 -2.19
C TYR A 424 -9.27 -18.44 -0.99
N ASN A 425 -8.53 -17.46 -0.47
CA ASN A 425 -8.97 -16.61 0.63
C ASN A 425 -8.40 -15.20 0.43
N THR A 426 -9.22 -14.18 0.68
CA THR A 426 -8.76 -12.78 0.71
C THR A 426 -8.62 -12.34 2.15
N GLY A 427 -7.41 -11.94 2.55
CA GLY A 427 -7.13 -11.41 3.87
C GLY A 427 -6.64 -9.96 3.87
N PRO A 428 -6.48 -9.37 5.07
CA PRO A 428 -6.00 -8.00 5.23
C PRO A 428 -4.59 -7.76 4.68
N ALA A 429 -3.74 -8.79 4.61
CA ALA A 429 -2.40 -8.66 4.03
C ALA A 429 -2.42 -8.81 2.50
N LEU A 430 -3.12 -9.82 1.99
CA LEU A 430 -3.06 -10.25 0.59
C LEU A 430 -4.19 -11.24 0.26
N THR A 431 -4.38 -11.50 -1.04
CA THR A 431 -5.27 -12.55 -1.55
C THR A 431 -4.44 -13.78 -1.89
N ASN A 432 -4.80 -14.95 -1.35
CA ASN A 432 -4.13 -16.22 -1.61
C ASN A 432 -5.01 -17.15 -2.44
N ALA A 433 -4.40 -17.94 -3.33
CA ALA A 433 -5.04 -19.03 -4.03
C ALA A 433 -4.12 -20.27 -4.07
N VAL A 434 -4.70 -21.45 -3.92
CA VAL A 434 -4.06 -22.75 -4.10
C VAL A 434 -4.51 -23.30 -5.44
N VAL A 435 -3.55 -23.61 -6.31
CA VAL A 435 -3.80 -24.08 -7.68
C VAL A 435 -3.17 -25.45 -7.87
N SER A 436 -3.97 -26.43 -8.28
CA SER A 436 -3.52 -27.78 -8.62
C SER A 436 -3.38 -27.93 -10.13
N LYS A 437 -2.28 -28.52 -10.59
CA LYS A 437 -2.01 -28.78 -12.00
C LYS A 437 -1.32 -30.12 -12.19
N THR A 438 -1.88 -30.95 -13.06
CA THR A 438 -1.20 -32.14 -13.58
C THR A 438 -0.19 -31.72 -14.66
N THR A 439 1.07 -32.08 -14.51
CA THR A 439 2.10 -31.86 -15.53
C THR A 439 1.93 -32.80 -16.72
N SER A 440 2.61 -32.51 -17.84
CA SER A 440 2.66 -33.40 -19.00
C SER A 440 3.09 -34.82 -18.66
N ASP A 441 3.92 -34.94 -17.63
CA ASP A 441 4.55 -36.19 -17.20
C ASP A 441 3.68 -36.96 -16.20
N GLY A 442 2.44 -36.48 -15.96
CA GLY A 442 1.46 -37.12 -15.09
C GLY A 442 1.58 -36.79 -13.60
N HIS A 443 2.56 -35.99 -13.19
CA HIS A 443 2.72 -35.58 -11.80
C HIS A 443 1.72 -34.50 -11.40
N GLN A 444 1.14 -34.64 -10.21
CA GLN A 444 0.28 -33.61 -9.62
C GLN A 444 1.13 -32.57 -8.89
N THR A 445 0.97 -31.30 -9.26
CA THR A 445 1.63 -30.17 -8.61
C THR A 445 0.63 -29.26 -7.92
N MET A 446 1.05 -28.65 -6.83
CA MET A 446 0.27 -27.66 -6.10
C MET A 446 1.07 -26.37 -5.97
N GLY A 447 0.51 -25.25 -6.43
CA GLY A 447 1.10 -23.93 -6.35
C GLY A 447 0.33 -23.03 -5.37
N LEU A 448 1.06 -22.25 -4.60
CA LEU A 448 0.52 -21.15 -3.81
C LEU A 448 0.71 -19.83 -4.57
N TYR A 449 -0.38 -19.09 -4.74
CA TYR A 449 -0.41 -17.80 -5.38
C TYR A 449 -0.80 -16.72 -4.37
N SER A 450 0.00 -15.66 -4.25
CA SER A 450 -0.28 -14.49 -3.41
C SER A 450 -0.37 -13.23 -4.28
N ASN A 451 -1.50 -12.53 -4.23
CA ASN A 451 -1.83 -11.39 -5.10
C ASN A 451 -1.57 -11.69 -6.60
N GLY A 452 -1.94 -12.90 -7.03
CA GLY A 452 -1.74 -13.37 -8.39
C GLY A 452 -0.31 -13.83 -8.72
N ARG A 453 0.65 -13.69 -7.81
CA ARG A 453 2.03 -14.17 -7.99
C ARG A 453 2.16 -15.59 -7.47
N CYS A 454 2.67 -16.52 -8.28
CA CYS A 454 3.12 -17.82 -7.76
C CYS A 454 4.33 -17.60 -6.84
N GLU A 455 4.18 -17.89 -5.54
CA GLU A 455 5.26 -17.77 -4.55
C GLU A 455 6.03 -19.09 -4.40
N SER A 456 5.35 -20.22 -4.51
CA SER A 456 5.98 -21.54 -4.43
C SER A 456 5.09 -22.60 -5.08
N ARG A 457 5.70 -23.68 -5.59
CA ARG A 457 5.03 -24.85 -6.16
C ARG A 457 5.74 -26.12 -5.71
N ILE A 458 4.97 -27.16 -5.40
CA ILE A 458 5.47 -28.47 -4.93
C ILE A 458 4.79 -29.65 -5.65
N GLY A 459 5.39 -30.83 -5.56
CA GLY A 459 4.88 -32.10 -6.10
C GLY A 459 5.40 -32.48 -7.48
N GLY A 460 6.13 -31.58 -8.14
CA GLY A 460 6.63 -31.76 -9.50
C GLY A 460 8.11 -32.13 -9.57
N GLY A 461 8.83 -32.03 -8.45
CA GLY A 461 10.27 -32.31 -8.37
C GLY A 461 11.17 -31.31 -9.10
N GLY A 462 10.62 -30.19 -9.59
CA GLY A 462 11.33 -29.18 -10.37
C GLY A 462 10.96 -27.74 -9.98
N GLY A 463 11.70 -26.78 -10.53
CA GLY A 463 11.53 -25.35 -10.21
C GLY A 463 12.00 -25.01 -8.80
N ASP A 464 11.18 -24.24 -8.06
CA ASP A 464 11.50 -23.76 -6.71
C ASP A 464 11.48 -24.88 -5.66
N GLU A 465 10.78 -26.00 -5.90
CA GLU A 465 10.69 -27.12 -4.95
C GLU A 465 12.07 -27.65 -4.55
N LEU A 466 13.00 -27.74 -5.51
CA LEU A 466 14.37 -28.16 -5.21
C LEU A 466 15.05 -27.16 -4.27
N THR A 467 14.88 -25.86 -4.53
CA THR A 467 15.47 -24.79 -3.73
C THR A 467 14.93 -24.80 -2.31
N THR A 468 13.61 -24.91 -2.11
CA THR A 468 12.99 -24.89 -0.77
C THR A 468 13.39 -26.12 0.06
N LYS A 469 13.52 -27.29 -0.58
CA LYS A 469 14.03 -28.49 0.10
C LYS A 469 15.49 -28.34 0.51
N LEU A 470 16.34 -27.88 -0.42
CA LEU A 470 17.77 -27.66 -0.14
C LEU A 470 18.00 -26.54 0.89
N ALA A 471 17.13 -25.53 0.95
CA ALA A 471 17.16 -24.48 1.97
C ALA A 471 17.07 -25.05 3.39
N THR A 472 16.47 -26.23 3.53
CA THR A 472 16.42 -26.98 4.80
C THR A 472 17.61 -27.91 4.94
N HIS A 473 17.84 -28.78 3.96
CA HIS A 473 18.84 -29.84 4.10
C HIS A 473 20.27 -29.30 4.22
N ILE A 474 20.64 -28.27 3.47
CA ILE A 474 22.01 -27.74 3.48
C ILE A 474 22.39 -27.22 4.88
N PRO A 475 21.70 -26.23 5.48
CA PRO A 475 22.09 -25.74 6.80
C PRO A 475 21.89 -26.78 7.89
N LEU A 476 20.89 -27.66 7.78
CA LEU A 476 20.73 -28.73 8.75
C LEU A 476 21.91 -29.69 8.72
N LEU A 477 22.27 -30.26 7.56
CA LEU A 477 23.39 -31.20 7.43
C LEU A 477 24.74 -30.60 7.86
N LEU A 478 24.95 -29.30 7.63
CA LEU A 478 26.15 -28.59 8.07
C LEU A 478 26.16 -28.25 9.56
N SER A 479 24.99 -28.25 10.23
CA SER A 479 24.90 -27.89 11.64
C SER A 479 25.25 -29.05 12.57
N HIS A 480 26.05 -28.75 13.60
CA HIS A 480 26.37 -29.67 14.69
C HIS A 480 25.19 -29.92 15.64
N ASP A 481 24.35 -28.90 15.85
CA ASP A 481 23.12 -28.97 16.65
C ASP A 481 21.97 -28.36 15.82
N ARG A 482 20.84 -29.04 15.73
CA ARG A 482 19.65 -28.60 14.99
C ARG A 482 18.36 -28.67 15.80
N ASN A 483 18.46 -28.68 17.13
CA ASN A 483 17.32 -28.85 18.03
C ASN A 483 16.22 -27.78 17.82
N ARG A 484 16.61 -26.53 17.55
CA ARG A 484 15.69 -25.39 17.39
C ARG A 484 15.92 -24.68 16.06
N ILE A 485 14.90 -24.72 15.21
CA ILE A 485 14.92 -24.03 13.92
C ILE A 485 13.83 -22.96 13.84
N PHE A 486 14.15 -21.89 13.10
CA PHE A 486 13.24 -20.78 12.83
C PHE A 486 13.18 -20.55 11.32
N VAL A 487 11.99 -20.66 10.73
CA VAL A 487 11.74 -20.45 9.30
C VAL A 487 10.97 -19.15 9.11
N ILE A 488 11.44 -18.29 8.21
CA ILE A 488 10.80 -17.03 7.85
C ILE A 488 10.10 -17.19 6.50
N GLY A 489 8.77 -17.03 6.53
CA GLY A 489 7.89 -17.32 5.41
C GLY A 489 7.47 -18.79 5.41
N LEU A 490 6.17 -19.06 5.37
CA LEU A 490 5.67 -20.44 5.31
C LEU A 490 5.59 -20.94 3.87
N GLY A 491 5.08 -20.10 2.96
CA GLY A 491 4.83 -20.50 1.57
C GLY A 491 3.95 -21.76 1.49
N THR A 492 4.40 -22.75 0.73
CA THR A 492 3.75 -24.07 0.64
C THR A 492 4.03 -24.98 1.84
N GLY A 493 4.88 -24.55 2.78
CA GLY A 493 5.34 -25.34 3.91
C GLY A 493 6.48 -26.30 3.59
N SER A 494 7.02 -26.30 2.36
CA SER A 494 8.07 -27.24 1.92
C SER A 494 9.28 -27.26 2.86
N THR A 495 9.85 -26.10 3.16
CA THR A 495 11.06 -25.96 3.98
C THR A 495 10.85 -26.44 5.41
N ALA A 496 9.80 -25.94 6.08
CA ALA A 496 9.45 -26.42 7.41
C ALA A 496 9.07 -27.92 7.40
N GLY A 497 8.50 -28.41 6.31
CA GLY A 497 8.12 -29.81 6.10
C GLY A 497 9.33 -30.74 6.00
N GLU A 498 10.37 -30.37 5.26
CA GLU A 498 11.60 -31.17 5.18
C GLU A 498 12.30 -31.30 6.54
N ALA A 499 12.15 -30.31 7.42
CA ALA A 499 12.70 -30.41 8.78
C ALA A 499 12.05 -31.51 9.62
N VAL A 500 10.85 -31.96 9.26
CA VAL A 500 10.16 -33.09 9.91
C VAL A 500 10.99 -34.38 9.82
N LEU A 501 11.76 -34.54 8.74
CA LEU A 501 12.59 -35.72 8.49
C LEU A 501 13.76 -35.88 9.46
N TYR A 502 14.09 -34.84 10.25
CA TYR A 502 15.19 -34.84 11.20
C TYR A 502 14.66 -35.11 12.63
N PRO A 503 14.89 -36.30 13.21
CA PRO A 503 14.32 -36.66 14.53
C PRO A 503 14.94 -35.88 15.69
N ASP A 504 16.14 -35.35 15.50
CA ASP A 504 16.86 -34.50 16.43
C ASP A 504 16.33 -33.05 16.42
N VAL A 505 15.65 -32.59 15.37
CA VAL A 505 14.89 -31.32 15.40
C VAL A 505 13.73 -31.46 16.38
N LYS A 506 13.69 -30.59 17.41
CA LYS A 506 12.67 -30.59 18.48
C LYS A 506 11.65 -29.46 18.34
N ASN A 507 12.02 -28.35 17.71
CA ASN A 507 11.14 -27.19 17.56
C ASN A 507 11.29 -26.61 16.15
N ILE A 508 10.19 -26.54 15.42
CA ILE A 508 10.09 -25.94 14.09
C ILE A 508 9.22 -24.70 14.23
N THR A 509 9.83 -23.54 14.46
CA THR A 509 9.08 -22.29 14.56
C THR A 509 8.99 -21.64 13.19
N VAL A 510 7.79 -21.28 12.74
CA VAL A 510 7.61 -20.65 11.43
C VAL A 510 6.90 -19.32 11.62
N ALA A 511 7.55 -18.25 11.16
CA ALA A 511 6.99 -16.90 11.14
C ALA A 511 6.35 -16.62 9.78
N GLU A 512 5.04 -16.39 9.77
CA GLU A 512 4.28 -16.09 8.56
C GLU A 512 3.34 -14.90 8.80
N ILE A 513 3.47 -13.87 7.97
CA ILE A 513 2.76 -12.60 8.16
C ILE A 513 1.29 -12.68 7.72
N ALA A 514 0.99 -13.50 6.73
CA ALA A 514 -0.35 -13.63 6.14
C ALA A 514 -1.07 -14.86 6.68
N SER A 515 -2.08 -14.63 7.53
CA SER A 515 -2.89 -15.70 8.12
C SER A 515 -3.52 -16.64 7.09
N GLY A 516 -3.89 -16.12 5.90
CA GLY A 516 -4.46 -16.94 4.84
C GLY A 516 -3.49 -17.98 4.25
N ILE A 517 -2.17 -17.89 4.51
CA ILE A 517 -1.21 -18.93 4.11
C ILE A 517 -1.27 -20.11 5.10
N TRP A 518 -1.50 -19.85 6.39
CA TRP A 518 -1.75 -20.90 7.38
C TRP A 518 -2.99 -21.73 7.05
N ASP A 519 -4.08 -21.07 6.63
CA ASP A 519 -5.32 -21.73 6.20
C ASP A 519 -5.08 -22.66 5.01
N ALA A 520 -4.11 -22.34 4.14
CA ALA A 520 -3.77 -23.12 2.97
C ALA A 520 -2.87 -24.33 3.27
N LEU A 521 -2.16 -24.34 4.40
CA LEU A 521 -1.14 -25.34 4.74
C LEU A 521 -1.64 -26.80 4.63
N PRO A 522 -2.84 -27.18 5.12
CA PRO A 522 -3.31 -28.56 5.06
C PRO A 522 -3.45 -29.10 3.63
N HIS A 523 -3.61 -28.22 2.62
CA HIS A 523 -3.68 -28.65 1.22
C HIS A 523 -2.34 -29.19 0.71
N PHE A 524 -1.23 -28.83 1.35
CA PHE A 524 0.12 -29.22 0.95
C PHE A 524 0.67 -30.42 1.73
N ASP A 525 0.02 -30.87 2.81
CA ASP A 525 0.42 -31.99 3.69
C ASP A 525 0.94 -33.25 2.96
N PRO A 526 0.33 -33.69 1.83
CA PRO A 526 0.82 -34.85 1.08
C PRO A 526 2.27 -34.74 0.59
N TYR A 527 2.79 -33.52 0.49
CA TYR A 527 4.12 -33.20 -0.04
C TYR A 527 5.09 -32.68 1.03
N ILE A 528 4.60 -32.36 2.23
CA ILE A 528 5.37 -31.72 3.31
C ILE A 528 5.39 -32.56 4.59
N HIS A 529 5.29 -33.88 4.44
CA HIS A 529 5.38 -34.84 5.54
C HIS A 529 4.35 -34.62 6.67
N ASN A 530 3.13 -34.17 6.32
CA ASN A 530 2.08 -33.81 7.27
C ASN A 530 2.49 -32.74 8.31
N LEU A 531 3.31 -31.76 7.90
CA LEU A 531 3.75 -30.66 8.76
C LEU A 531 2.60 -30.01 9.55
N SER A 532 1.41 -29.87 8.96
CA SER A 532 0.27 -29.21 9.63
C SER A 532 -0.17 -29.93 10.93
N LYS A 533 0.21 -31.20 11.09
CA LYS A 533 -0.11 -32.07 12.23
C LYS A 533 1.11 -32.40 13.10
N ASP A 534 2.31 -31.94 12.73
CA ASP A 534 3.53 -32.25 13.48
C ASP A 534 3.55 -31.46 14.80
N PRO A 535 3.69 -32.12 15.97
CA PRO A 535 3.66 -31.45 17.27
C PRO A 535 4.86 -30.53 17.52
N ARG A 536 5.91 -30.61 16.69
CA ARG A 536 7.09 -29.74 16.76
C ARG A 536 6.87 -28.40 16.05
N LEU A 537 5.85 -28.30 15.20
CA LEU A 537 5.48 -27.05 14.52
C LEU A 537 4.96 -26.04 15.54
N LYS A 538 5.56 -24.85 15.55
CA LYS A 538 5.14 -23.69 16.35
C LYS A 538 4.79 -22.55 15.39
N PRO A 539 3.50 -22.37 15.06
CA PRO A 539 3.08 -21.29 14.19
C PRO A 539 3.18 -19.94 14.90
N GLU A 540 3.80 -18.96 14.26
CA GLU A 540 3.90 -17.58 14.74
C GLU A 540 3.38 -16.64 13.65
N THR A 541 2.14 -16.16 13.79
CA THR A 541 1.54 -15.25 12.80
C THR A 541 2.00 -13.82 13.03
N GLY A 542 2.78 -13.27 12.09
CA GLY A 542 3.22 -11.88 12.13
C GLY A 542 4.55 -11.61 11.43
N ASP A 543 5.01 -10.37 11.58
CA ASP A 543 6.28 -9.91 11.03
C ASP A 543 7.48 -10.60 11.70
N ALA A 544 8.35 -11.21 10.89
CA ALA A 544 9.47 -12.01 11.37
C ALA A 544 10.54 -11.17 12.11
N LEU A 545 10.82 -9.93 11.68
CA LEU A 545 11.78 -9.05 12.38
C LEU A 545 11.31 -8.81 13.81
N ARG A 546 10.02 -8.55 13.98
CA ARG A 546 9.39 -8.31 15.28
C ARG A 546 9.38 -9.57 16.13
N ILE A 547 9.08 -10.74 15.55
CA ILE A 547 9.14 -12.02 16.27
C ILE A 547 10.58 -12.30 16.76
N LEU A 548 11.58 -12.14 15.89
CA LEU A 548 12.99 -12.33 16.25
C LEU A 548 13.48 -11.34 17.32
N LYS A 549 13.11 -10.06 17.23
CA LYS A 549 13.45 -9.07 18.27
C LYS A 549 12.89 -9.46 19.64
N ARG A 550 11.68 -10.02 19.66
CA ARG A 550 10.93 -10.37 20.88
C ARG A 550 11.40 -11.66 21.55
N ARG A 551 11.95 -12.62 20.80
CA ARG A 551 12.42 -13.90 21.32
C ARG A 551 13.92 -13.81 21.60
N PRO A 552 14.36 -13.64 22.85
CA PRO A 552 15.79 -13.54 23.15
C PRO A 552 16.52 -14.87 22.99
N GLU A 553 15.81 -15.99 23.01
CA GLU A 553 16.43 -17.31 23.00
C GLU A 553 17.04 -17.61 21.62
N PRO A 554 18.32 -18.02 21.56
CA PRO A 554 19.00 -18.24 20.29
C PRO A 554 18.47 -19.50 19.57
N TRP A 555 18.58 -19.48 18.25
CA TRP A 555 18.23 -20.57 17.34
C TRP A 555 19.50 -21.24 16.82
N ASN A 556 19.42 -22.54 16.61
CA ASN A 556 20.53 -23.27 16.01
C ASN A 556 20.59 -23.01 14.50
N VAL A 557 19.42 -22.99 13.85
CA VAL A 557 19.32 -22.71 12.42
C VAL A 557 18.17 -21.72 12.17
N ILE A 558 18.45 -20.66 11.41
CA ILE A 558 17.45 -19.72 10.91
C ILE A 558 17.42 -19.83 9.38
N ILE A 559 16.27 -20.10 8.79
CA ILE A 559 16.07 -20.20 7.34
C ILE A 559 15.15 -19.07 6.91
N SER A 560 15.55 -18.30 5.90
CA SER A 560 14.76 -17.18 5.39
C SER A 560 14.51 -17.33 3.90
N GLU A 561 13.23 -17.41 3.54
CA GLU A 561 12.78 -17.56 2.16
C GLU A 561 11.82 -16.44 1.76
N PRO A 562 12.33 -15.19 1.75
CA PRO A 562 11.57 -14.06 1.26
C PRO A 562 11.28 -14.21 -0.25
N SER A 563 10.23 -13.52 -0.70
CA SER A 563 10.06 -13.21 -2.12
C SER A 563 11.21 -12.31 -2.64
N ASN A 564 11.18 -11.90 -3.91
CA ASN A 564 12.27 -11.08 -4.46
C ASN A 564 12.46 -9.75 -3.68
N PRO A 565 13.69 -9.20 -3.59
CA PRO A 565 13.97 -7.97 -2.85
C PRO A 565 13.17 -6.72 -3.29
N TYR A 566 12.70 -6.68 -4.54
CA TYR A 566 11.90 -5.56 -5.06
C TYR A 566 10.42 -5.61 -4.64
N VAL A 567 9.98 -6.71 -4.02
CA VAL A 567 8.61 -6.87 -3.53
C VAL A 567 8.45 -6.05 -2.25
N VAL A 568 7.45 -5.17 -2.25
CA VAL A 568 7.18 -4.25 -1.13
C VAL A 568 6.93 -5.04 0.16
N GLY A 569 7.66 -4.68 1.22
CA GLY A 569 7.55 -5.31 2.54
C GLY A 569 8.56 -6.45 2.76
N THR A 570 9.16 -6.97 1.69
CA THR A 570 10.18 -8.02 1.74
C THR A 570 11.60 -7.45 1.79
N ASP A 571 11.78 -6.23 1.29
CA ASP A 571 13.04 -5.48 1.24
C ASP A 571 13.76 -5.42 2.60
N GLN A 572 13.02 -5.33 3.70
CA GLN A 572 13.60 -5.29 5.05
C GLN A 572 14.34 -6.58 5.44
N LEU A 573 13.99 -7.73 4.85
CA LEU A 573 14.66 -9.02 5.08
C LEU A 573 16.01 -9.13 4.34
N PHE A 574 16.41 -8.09 3.61
CA PHE A 574 17.73 -7.96 2.98
C PHE A 574 18.56 -6.81 3.57
N SER A 575 18.08 -6.17 4.63
CA SER A 575 18.74 -5.05 5.29
C SER A 575 19.87 -5.50 6.23
N ARG A 576 20.81 -4.59 6.48
CA ARG A 576 21.88 -4.81 7.46
C ARG A 576 21.31 -5.05 8.85
N GLU A 577 20.32 -4.25 9.23
CA GLU A 577 19.66 -4.31 10.54
C GLU A 577 18.98 -5.66 10.76
N PHE A 578 18.38 -6.24 9.72
CA PHE A 578 17.83 -7.59 9.78
C PHE A 578 18.92 -8.64 10.02
N TYR A 579 20.02 -8.60 9.26
CA TYR A 579 21.11 -9.54 9.46
C TYR A 579 21.75 -9.41 10.85
N GLU A 580 21.86 -8.19 11.39
CA GLU A 580 22.33 -7.95 12.77
C GLU A 580 21.39 -8.58 13.80
N ILE A 581 20.07 -8.49 13.59
CA ILE A 581 19.09 -9.19 14.44
C ILE A 581 19.27 -10.70 14.35
N VAL A 582 19.39 -11.26 13.15
CA VAL A 582 19.57 -12.70 12.93
C VAL A 582 20.86 -13.19 13.59
N SER A 583 21.99 -12.52 13.37
CA SER A 583 23.27 -12.91 13.97
C SER A 583 23.22 -12.92 15.50
N ASN A 584 22.56 -11.92 16.10
CA ASN A 584 22.34 -11.86 17.56
C ASN A 584 21.31 -12.88 18.10
N ARG A 585 20.64 -13.61 17.21
CA ARG A 585 19.65 -14.65 17.54
C ARG A 585 20.11 -16.04 17.12
N LEU A 586 21.32 -16.20 16.64
CA LEU A 586 21.94 -17.50 16.45
C LEU A 586 22.68 -17.94 17.72
N THR A 587 22.77 -19.24 17.92
CA THR A 587 23.77 -19.82 18.83
C THR A 587 25.19 -19.54 18.30
N GLU A 588 26.20 -19.75 19.13
CA GLU A 588 27.60 -19.51 18.73
C GLU A 588 28.02 -20.29 17.47
N ASP A 589 27.52 -21.53 17.33
CA ASP A 589 27.71 -22.40 16.16
C ASP A 589 26.50 -22.39 15.21
N GLY A 590 25.57 -21.44 15.38
CA GLY A 590 24.33 -21.40 14.62
C GLY A 590 24.53 -20.95 13.17
N LEU A 591 23.65 -21.42 12.28
CA LEU A 591 23.68 -21.13 10.86
C LEU A 591 22.44 -20.36 10.41
N PHE A 592 22.66 -19.33 9.60
CA PHE A 592 21.61 -18.66 8.84
C PHE A 592 21.64 -19.16 7.40
N CYS A 593 20.49 -19.46 6.82
CA CYS A 593 20.38 -19.78 5.39
C CYS A 593 19.36 -18.85 4.76
N GLN A 594 19.74 -18.17 3.68
CA GLN A 594 18.82 -17.30 2.94
C GLN A 594 18.81 -17.63 1.46
N TRP A 595 17.60 -17.68 0.91
CA TRP A 595 17.40 -17.76 -0.52
C TRP A 595 17.46 -16.37 -1.16
N ILE A 596 18.29 -16.22 -2.19
CA ILE A 596 18.39 -15.03 -3.03
C ILE A 596 18.29 -15.45 -4.50
N GLN A 597 17.30 -14.92 -5.21
CA GLN A 597 17.01 -15.23 -6.61
C GLN A 597 17.81 -14.33 -7.56
N THR A 598 18.33 -14.87 -8.67
CA THR A 598 18.87 -14.07 -9.79
C THR A 598 17.84 -13.86 -10.91
N TYR A 599 16.73 -14.59 -10.91
CA TYR A 599 15.65 -14.33 -11.85
C TYR A 599 14.89 -13.05 -11.45
N SER A 600 14.48 -12.26 -12.45
CA SER A 600 13.77 -10.98 -12.23
C SER A 600 14.51 -10.01 -11.29
N THR A 601 15.82 -10.18 -11.11
CA THR A 601 16.67 -9.40 -10.22
C THR A 601 17.95 -9.07 -10.98
N ASP A 602 18.31 -7.79 -11.09
CA ASP A 602 19.55 -7.42 -11.77
C ASP A 602 20.80 -7.72 -10.92
N ALA A 603 21.96 -7.74 -11.57
CA ALA A 603 23.23 -8.05 -10.92
C ALA A 603 23.59 -7.04 -9.82
N HIS A 604 23.15 -5.78 -9.95
CA HIS A 604 23.41 -4.75 -8.95
C HIS A 604 22.64 -5.03 -7.65
N THR A 605 21.36 -5.33 -7.75
CA THR A 605 20.48 -5.69 -6.62
C THR A 605 20.95 -6.96 -5.93
N PHE A 606 21.32 -7.99 -6.70
CA PHE A 606 21.89 -9.22 -6.15
C PHE A 606 23.19 -8.95 -5.38
N SER A 607 24.10 -8.17 -5.97
CA SER A 607 25.37 -7.82 -5.33
C SER A 607 25.16 -6.98 -4.06
N LEU A 608 24.19 -6.06 -4.07
CA LEU A 608 23.82 -5.27 -2.91
C LEU A 608 23.35 -6.13 -1.75
N ALA A 609 22.44 -7.09 -2.01
CA ALA A 609 21.95 -8.02 -0.99
C ALA A 609 23.09 -8.87 -0.40
N LEU A 610 23.97 -9.41 -1.25
CA LEU A 610 25.11 -10.21 -0.83
C LEU A 610 26.15 -9.41 -0.03
N ASN A 611 26.52 -8.21 -0.51
CA ASN A 611 27.45 -7.33 0.21
C ASN A 611 26.90 -6.94 1.59
N THR A 612 25.59 -6.73 1.68
CA THR A 612 24.93 -6.41 2.95
C THR A 612 24.99 -7.60 3.92
N LEU A 613 24.75 -8.83 3.43
CA LEU A 613 24.90 -10.06 4.22
C LEU A 613 26.33 -10.24 4.74
N GLN A 614 27.33 -10.06 3.85
CA GLN A 614 28.75 -10.16 4.18
C GLN A 614 29.24 -9.04 5.12
N SER A 615 28.52 -7.92 5.21
CA SER A 615 28.87 -6.85 6.15
C SER A 615 28.59 -7.21 7.61
N VAL A 616 27.78 -8.25 7.86
CA VAL A 616 27.39 -8.71 9.19
C VAL A 616 27.98 -10.09 9.51
N PHE A 617 27.93 -11.03 8.57
CA PHE A 617 28.44 -12.38 8.78
C PHE A 617 29.87 -12.53 8.26
N PRO A 618 30.82 -12.99 9.10
CA PRO A 618 32.21 -13.16 8.70
C PRO A 618 32.42 -14.32 7.70
N TYR A 619 31.53 -15.32 7.71
CA TYR A 619 31.60 -16.48 6.83
C TYR A 619 30.28 -16.67 6.10
N VAL A 620 30.34 -16.69 4.76
CA VAL A 620 29.18 -16.88 3.87
C VAL A 620 29.56 -17.87 2.78
N TYR A 621 28.77 -18.94 2.65
CA TYR A 621 28.97 -20.06 1.72
C TYR A 621 27.83 -20.08 0.70
N PRO A 622 28.11 -19.83 -0.59
CA PRO A 622 27.10 -19.87 -1.63
C PRO A 622 26.86 -21.30 -2.13
N PHE A 623 25.59 -21.66 -2.33
CA PHE A 623 25.16 -22.89 -3.00
C PHE A 623 24.21 -22.51 -4.13
N THR A 624 24.38 -23.14 -5.30
CA THR A 624 23.43 -23.02 -6.41
C THR A 624 22.54 -24.25 -6.45
N THR A 625 21.24 -24.05 -6.66
CA THR A 625 20.25 -25.15 -6.67
C THR A 625 19.81 -25.48 -8.09
N ASN A 626 19.36 -24.48 -8.85
CA ASN A 626 18.84 -24.64 -10.22
C ASN A 626 19.43 -23.65 -11.23
N GLY A 627 20.57 -23.03 -10.91
CA GLY A 627 21.27 -22.05 -11.76
C GLY A 627 20.74 -20.62 -11.68
N SER A 628 19.46 -20.43 -11.32
CA SER A 628 18.86 -19.10 -11.07
C SER A 628 18.64 -18.78 -9.59
N ASP A 629 18.75 -19.79 -8.73
CA ASP A 629 18.58 -19.66 -7.29
C ASP A 629 19.89 -19.93 -6.55
N TYR A 630 20.14 -19.10 -5.55
CA TYR A 630 21.28 -19.21 -4.65
C TYR A 630 20.80 -19.28 -3.20
N LEU A 631 21.34 -20.25 -2.48
CA LEU A 631 21.23 -20.35 -1.03
C LEU A 631 22.55 -19.91 -0.42
N PHE A 632 22.50 -18.89 0.42
CA PHE A 632 23.66 -18.42 1.17
C PHE A 632 23.56 -18.91 2.60
N VAL A 633 24.48 -19.80 2.97
CA VAL A 633 24.63 -20.24 4.35
C VAL A 633 25.67 -19.34 5.03
N ALA A 634 25.29 -18.67 6.10
CA ALA A 634 26.12 -17.73 6.82
C ALA A 634 26.22 -18.11 8.30
N GLY A 635 27.36 -17.80 8.92
CA GLY A 635 27.59 -18.11 10.33
C GLY A 635 28.72 -17.28 10.93
N ASN A 636 28.79 -17.27 12.26
CA ASN A 636 29.82 -16.54 13.02
C ASN A 636 31.13 -17.34 13.15
N LYS A 637 31.11 -18.64 12.79
CA LYS A 637 32.28 -19.52 12.78
C LYS A 637 32.53 -20.13 11.41
N LEU A 638 33.79 -20.48 11.18
CA LEU A 638 34.24 -21.17 9.99
C LEU A 638 33.72 -22.62 9.99
N LEU A 639 33.07 -23.04 8.89
CA LEU A 639 32.73 -24.43 8.64
C LEU A 639 33.99 -25.16 8.14
N GLY A 640 34.33 -26.26 8.80
CA GLY A 640 35.50 -27.06 8.46
C GLY A 640 35.22 -28.11 7.38
N ARG A 641 36.28 -28.83 6.99
CA ARG A 641 36.18 -29.95 6.05
C ARG A 641 35.29 -31.08 6.57
N ARG A 642 35.10 -31.20 7.88
CA ARG A 642 34.32 -32.27 8.50
C ARG A 642 32.84 -32.12 8.20
N GLU A 643 32.33 -30.89 8.29
CA GLU A 643 30.94 -30.52 8.05
C GLU A 643 30.56 -30.76 6.59
N PHE A 644 31.41 -30.31 5.65
CA PHE A 644 31.19 -30.56 4.23
C PHE A 644 31.33 -32.05 3.85
N ARG A 645 32.21 -32.80 4.51
CA ARG A 645 32.29 -34.27 4.31
C ARG A 645 31.05 -34.98 4.85
N ALA A 646 30.61 -34.61 6.04
CA ALA A 646 29.40 -35.18 6.64
C ALA A 646 28.18 -34.97 5.74
N MET A 647 28.06 -33.79 5.13
CA MET A 647 27.00 -33.50 4.15
C MET A 647 27.12 -34.34 2.87
N ALA A 648 28.34 -34.63 2.40
CA ALA A 648 28.56 -35.42 1.18
C ALA A 648 28.37 -36.94 1.38
N ASP A 649 28.47 -37.42 2.62
CA ASP A 649 28.33 -38.84 2.97
C ASP A 649 26.85 -39.25 3.21
N THR A 650 25.96 -38.29 3.47
CA THR A 650 24.49 -38.43 3.54
C THR A 650 23.83 -38.23 2.20
#